data_AF-A0A2M8ACJ4-F1
#
_entry.id   AF-A0A2M8ACJ4-F1
#
_cell.length_a   1.000
_cell.length_b   1.000
_cell.length_c   1.000
_cell.angle_alpha   90.00
_cell.angle_beta   90.00
_cell.angle_gamma   90.00
#
_symmetry.space_group_name_H-M   'P 1'
#
loop_
_entity.id
_entity.type
_entity.pdbx_description
1 polymer ?
#
loop_
_entity_poly.entity_id
_entity_poly.type
_entity_poly.pdbx_seq_one_letter_code
_entity_poly.pdbx_strand_id
1 'polypeptide(L)'
;MKKIYFLALLLFSQQLFSQYVSSGIGKWKLGLNIGATWQTADVSTDLFDLGYGATLEYALHEKQNSFFAFSLRGRFLQGKTTGYDYLTRQETISNNSLIGSIDTSINYSFSPIYLNNKTSLNEFSLEAMLKWNRLYQNHGILFYIYLGGGFTSYKVETDQLDFDGSVYNYGFINEGNGVSTVAEIKNLQDGSYETELSNPNYNTLVFTPAIGVGLGFRIVPGLDFALEHKISLPQTDLFDGQQHQTNSPSFIQDIYHYTSLGLIFSIVHPTNPESYVPPVEPITPITTNTTPTTIKPIITLTNPITNSFNSPNCKVEIKAKIENVTDQSNIEFYHNGNKVSSYNYFFSPPIFKSTIELAKGNNNFKIIAKNGQFTETKEFSLTCNNITSIPICHKLIDGSFVTINITEKEWASHAAHGDTKGNCPEKQITICHLIPGGAGKTETISIPESKWAIHKSHGDVQSACNEKVLITICHNNQALSIDEKDWASHAAHGDTKGNCPQVTMITICHVPTQGNQRVTMSIKESEWITHQAHGDIIGTCPAIEPTINICHNNPNGTKTNLIVPEFKWNEHFSHGDSKGTCPEIPFIICHNNPSTGQKENISIYESGWAQHAAHGDIKGACPVVETQLTICHHIPGQLGKTQTITIPESKWQLHKSHGDQLGVCIVEEKIIPICHFNTSTGKKENINIKESEWNQHAAHGDSKGLCPKPVKQITICHHIPGNDANTQTISIPENEWSTHQAHGDQLGECPKPIKYIMICHHIPGKGGETQTISIKESEWNIHQSHGDQLGACTVVDNDIQICHHDGNTKTQITIKESQWNQHAAHGDTKGICPVEDKKITICHYPPGKGNNPQTIQISASAWQAHQAHGDTKGDCSSSTGSPDTPTSTKMIICHIPNEKGASPQTIQISPEEWSAHQAHGDTKGECATSSGSPDAPTSTRINICHTPTEKGASPQNIQISPEEWPAHQAHGDTKGDCATDSKKSTTVIKGKKP
;
A
#
# COMPACT_ATOMS: atom_id res chain seq x y z
N MET A 1 3.46 -24.20 -19.12
CA MET A 1 3.25 -22.76 -19.48
C MET A 1 2.11 -22.21 -18.63
N LYS A 2 1.93 -20.87 -18.51
CA LYS A 2 0.95 -20.12 -17.64
C LYS A 2 1.50 -19.35 -16.40
N LYS A 3 2.69 -18.72 -16.44
CA LYS A 3 3.10 -17.69 -15.42
C LYS A 3 3.81 -16.45 -16.01
N ILE A 4 3.52 -16.07 -17.26
CA ILE A 4 4.12 -14.90 -17.93
C ILE A 4 3.04 -14.08 -18.65
N TYR A 5 2.26 -13.31 -17.89
CA TYR A 5 1.41 -12.22 -18.41
C TYR A 5 1.47 -10.94 -17.57
N PHE A 6 1.79 -11.05 -16.28
CA PHE A 6 1.92 -9.89 -15.37
C PHE A 6 3.05 -8.90 -15.75
N LEU A 7 4.02 -9.33 -16.56
CA LEU A 7 5.17 -8.51 -16.96
C LEU A 7 4.91 -7.65 -18.21
N ALA A 8 3.87 -7.94 -19.00
CA ALA A 8 3.62 -7.27 -20.28
C ALA A 8 3.00 -5.87 -20.12
N LEU A 9 2.15 -5.65 -19.12
CA LEU A 9 1.46 -4.37 -18.90
C LEU A 9 2.38 -3.25 -18.38
N LEU A 10 3.51 -3.61 -17.77
CA LEU A 10 4.48 -2.66 -17.20
C LEU A 10 5.28 -1.87 -18.26
N LEU A 11 5.18 -2.24 -19.55
CA LEU A 11 5.91 -1.59 -20.65
C LEU A 11 5.12 -0.46 -21.35
N PHE A 12 3.84 -0.24 -21.02
CA PHE A 12 2.99 0.75 -21.69
C PHE A 12 2.82 2.09 -20.94
N SER A 13 3.41 2.26 -19.76
CA SER A 13 3.23 3.45 -18.90
C SER A 13 4.27 4.57 -19.09
N GLN A 14 5.17 4.46 -20.07
CA GLN A 14 6.32 5.36 -20.24
C GLN A 14 5.99 6.81 -20.68
N GLN A 15 4.75 7.12 -21.07
CA GLN A 15 4.36 8.47 -21.54
C GLN A 15 2.96 8.93 -21.05
N LEU A 16 2.78 9.08 -19.73
CA LEU A 16 1.66 9.84 -19.16
C LEU A 16 2.12 10.78 -18.03
N PHE A 17 2.74 11.91 -18.40
CA PHE A 17 2.95 13.03 -17.49
C PHE A 17 1.65 13.85 -17.35
N SER A 18 0.91 13.64 -16.26
CA SER A 18 -0.26 14.46 -15.91
C SER A 18 -0.04 15.19 -14.59
N GLN A 19 0.55 16.38 -14.66
CA GLN A 19 0.79 17.25 -13.49
C GLN A 19 -0.48 18.01 -13.09
N TYR A 20 -1.54 17.29 -12.70
CA TYR A 20 -2.78 17.89 -12.21
C TYR A 20 -3.16 17.35 -10.84
N VAL A 21 -3.00 18.20 -9.83
CA VAL A 21 -3.47 17.95 -8.46
C VAL A 21 -4.99 18.12 -8.43
N SER A 22 -5.67 17.03 -8.07
CA SER A 22 -7.13 16.98 -7.97
C SER A 22 -7.62 17.50 -6.61
N SER A 23 -7.49 18.80 -6.36
CA SER A 23 -8.17 19.46 -5.23
C SER A 23 -9.60 19.84 -5.61
N GLY A 24 -10.60 19.24 -4.96
CA GLY A 24 -12.02 19.59 -5.13
C GLY A 24 -12.92 18.50 -5.74
N ILE A 25 -12.35 17.36 -6.14
CA ILE A 25 -13.16 16.19 -6.53
C ILE A 25 -13.89 15.62 -5.30
N GLY A 26 -15.17 15.30 -5.48
CA GLY A 26 -16.06 14.90 -4.38
C GLY A 26 -15.69 13.55 -3.75
N LYS A 27 -16.09 13.38 -2.48
CA LYS A 27 -15.79 12.18 -1.68
C LYS A 27 -16.38 10.88 -2.22
N TRP A 28 -17.40 10.96 -3.07
CA TRP A 28 -18.08 9.81 -3.65
C TRP A 28 -17.41 9.38 -4.95
N LYS A 29 -17.16 8.07 -5.13
CA LYS A 29 -16.61 7.52 -6.37
C LYS A 29 -17.42 6.29 -6.80
N LEU A 30 -17.92 6.31 -8.02
CA LEU A 30 -18.64 5.21 -8.66
C LEU A 30 -17.65 4.41 -9.52
N GLY A 31 -17.45 3.15 -9.18
CA GLY A 31 -16.66 2.21 -9.98
C GLY A 31 -17.55 1.24 -10.75
N LEU A 32 -17.17 0.94 -11.98
CA LEU A 32 -17.70 -0.18 -12.78
C LEU A 32 -16.52 -1.08 -13.15
N ASN A 33 -16.66 -2.39 -12.99
CA ASN A 33 -15.60 -3.37 -13.24
C ASN A 33 -16.12 -4.63 -13.94
N ILE A 34 -15.24 -5.26 -14.71
CA ILE A 34 -15.47 -6.51 -15.44
C ILE A 34 -14.20 -7.37 -15.34
N GLY A 35 -14.33 -8.68 -15.23
CA GLY A 35 -13.20 -9.52 -14.87
C GLY A 35 -13.42 -11.03 -15.00
N ALA A 36 -12.38 -11.76 -14.63
CA ALA A 36 -12.34 -13.21 -14.52
C ALA A 36 -12.74 -13.64 -13.11
N THR A 37 -13.74 -14.52 -13.00
CA THR A 37 -14.09 -15.27 -11.78
C THR A 37 -13.67 -16.73 -11.89
N TRP A 38 -13.20 -17.33 -10.79
CA TRP A 38 -12.92 -18.77 -10.69
C TRP A 38 -12.96 -19.22 -9.22
N GLN A 39 -13.08 -20.53 -8.98
CA GLN A 39 -13.15 -21.11 -7.63
C GLN A 39 -11.90 -21.94 -7.27
N THR A 40 -11.67 -22.09 -5.97
CA THR A 40 -10.74 -23.03 -5.34
C THR A 40 -11.56 -23.76 -4.29
N ALA A 41 -11.93 -24.99 -4.64
CA ALA A 41 -12.95 -25.84 -4.02
C ALA A 41 -12.61 -27.31 -4.34
N ASP A 42 -13.31 -28.27 -3.76
CA ASP A 42 -13.10 -29.70 -4.02
C ASP A 42 -13.26 -30.04 -5.51
N VAL A 43 -14.32 -29.51 -6.13
CA VAL A 43 -14.55 -29.50 -7.57
C VAL A 43 -14.13 -28.13 -8.11
N SER A 44 -12.95 -28.04 -8.72
CA SER A 44 -12.42 -26.78 -9.24
C SER A 44 -11.65 -26.98 -10.56
N THR A 45 -11.36 -25.90 -11.28
CA THR A 45 -10.74 -26.01 -12.62
C THR A 45 -9.93 -24.78 -13.00
N ASP A 46 -9.01 -24.95 -13.95
CA ASP A 46 -7.97 -23.99 -14.36
C ASP A 46 -8.49 -22.97 -15.42
N LEU A 47 -9.79 -22.64 -15.34
CA LEU A 47 -10.58 -21.83 -16.28
C LEU A 47 -11.11 -20.55 -15.62
N PHE A 48 -11.47 -19.58 -16.45
CA PHE A 48 -11.96 -18.28 -16.03
C PHE A 48 -13.33 -18.00 -16.64
N ASP A 49 -14.32 -17.82 -15.78
CA ASP A 49 -15.65 -17.35 -16.12
C ASP A 49 -15.71 -15.82 -16.10
N LEU A 50 -16.79 -15.24 -16.65
CA LEU A 50 -17.00 -13.80 -16.65
C LEU A 50 -17.73 -13.34 -15.39
N GLY A 51 -17.15 -12.34 -14.70
CA GLY A 51 -17.81 -11.56 -13.65
C GLY A 51 -17.83 -10.06 -13.98
N TYR A 52 -18.77 -9.34 -13.39
CA TYR A 52 -18.85 -7.88 -13.43
C TYR A 52 -19.40 -7.32 -12.12
N GLY A 53 -19.05 -6.08 -11.81
CA GLY A 53 -19.46 -5.45 -10.56
C GLY A 53 -19.54 -3.94 -10.64
N ALA A 54 -20.27 -3.38 -9.68
CA ALA A 54 -20.38 -1.95 -9.44
C ALA A 54 -19.97 -1.64 -8.01
N THR A 55 -19.28 -0.53 -7.79
CA THR A 55 -18.84 -0.11 -6.45
C THR A 55 -19.19 1.34 -6.17
N LEU A 56 -19.66 1.64 -4.97
CA LEU A 56 -19.82 3.01 -4.49
C LEU A 56 -18.90 3.23 -3.29
N GLU A 57 -17.85 4.01 -3.51
CA GLU A 57 -16.86 4.41 -2.50
C GLU A 57 -17.20 5.78 -1.92
N TYR A 58 -17.00 5.93 -0.61
CA TYR A 58 -16.98 7.20 0.11
C TYR A 58 -15.64 7.38 0.84
N ALA A 59 -14.90 8.42 0.47
CA ALA A 59 -13.64 8.80 1.08
C ALA A 59 -13.86 9.40 2.48
N LEU A 60 -13.43 8.67 3.53
CA LEU A 60 -13.48 9.14 4.92
C LEU A 60 -12.35 10.13 5.20
N HIS A 61 -11.14 9.81 4.74
CA HIS A 61 -9.95 10.64 4.92
C HIS A 61 -9.07 10.58 3.67
N GLU A 62 -9.17 11.59 2.81
CA GLU A 62 -8.35 11.74 1.61
C GLU A 62 -7.89 13.21 1.53
N LYS A 63 -6.78 13.52 2.21
CA LYS A 63 -6.20 14.88 2.24
C LYS A 63 -5.03 14.96 1.26
N GLN A 64 -4.88 16.08 0.56
CA GLN A 64 -3.82 16.29 -0.43
C GLN A 64 -2.40 15.93 0.08
N ASN A 65 -2.10 16.18 1.35
CA ASN A 65 -0.80 15.91 1.96
C ASN A 65 -0.73 14.62 2.82
N SER A 66 -1.80 13.81 2.93
CA SER A 66 -1.76 12.59 3.75
C SER A 66 -1.05 11.45 3.01
N PHE A 67 -0.14 10.73 3.69
CA PHE A 67 0.57 9.60 3.07
C PHE A 67 -0.41 8.50 2.63
N PHE A 68 -1.29 8.13 3.56
CA PHE A 68 -2.42 7.23 3.32
C PHE A 68 -3.73 8.00 3.13
N ALA A 69 -4.70 7.34 2.51
CA ALA A 69 -6.11 7.69 2.58
C ALA A 69 -6.95 6.47 2.98
N PHE A 70 -8.12 6.75 3.56
CA PHE A 70 -9.08 5.74 4.03
C PHE A 70 -10.45 5.99 3.40
N SER A 71 -11.05 4.93 2.86
CA SER A 71 -12.41 4.95 2.28
C SER A 71 -13.22 3.75 2.77
N LEU A 72 -14.54 3.89 2.76
CA LEU A 72 -15.48 2.76 2.78
C LEU A 72 -16.06 2.57 1.38
N ARG A 73 -16.25 1.33 0.95
CA ARG A 73 -16.77 0.98 -0.37
C ARG A 73 -17.84 -0.09 -0.27
N GLY A 74 -19.05 0.23 -0.70
CA GLY A 74 -20.05 -0.79 -1.03
C GLY A 74 -19.75 -1.38 -2.41
N ARG A 75 -19.95 -2.68 -2.58
CA ARG A 75 -19.82 -3.40 -3.87
C ARG A 75 -21.06 -4.26 -4.10
N PHE A 76 -21.49 -4.29 -5.36
CA PHE A 76 -22.20 -5.41 -5.96
C PHE A 76 -21.26 -6.15 -6.93
N LEU A 77 -21.25 -7.47 -6.88
CA LEU A 77 -20.50 -8.34 -7.80
C LEU A 77 -21.41 -9.48 -8.24
N GLN A 78 -21.56 -9.65 -9.55
CA GLN A 78 -22.20 -10.81 -10.15
C GLN A 78 -21.14 -11.59 -10.95
N GLY A 79 -21.17 -12.91 -10.85
CA GLY A 79 -20.23 -13.76 -11.57
C GLY A 79 -20.70 -15.20 -11.70
N LYS A 80 -19.87 -15.99 -12.35
CA LYS A 80 -20.00 -17.46 -12.39
C LYS A 80 -18.66 -18.10 -12.05
N THR A 81 -18.67 -19.31 -11.52
CA THR A 81 -17.48 -20.13 -11.37
C THR A 81 -17.80 -21.56 -11.75
N THR A 82 -17.10 -22.07 -12.75
CA THR A 82 -17.19 -23.47 -13.17
C THR A 82 -16.13 -24.31 -12.45
N GLY A 83 -16.41 -25.58 -12.20
CA GLY A 83 -15.46 -26.57 -11.70
C GLY A 83 -15.65 -27.93 -12.39
N TYR A 84 -14.56 -28.71 -12.45
CA TYR A 84 -14.51 -30.01 -13.12
C TYR A 84 -13.52 -30.92 -12.41
N ASP A 85 -14.03 -31.96 -11.75
CA ASP A 85 -13.20 -33.06 -11.26
C ASP A 85 -12.69 -33.89 -12.44
N TYR A 86 -11.50 -34.44 -12.30
CA TYR A 86 -10.82 -35.31 -13.26
C TYR A 86 -10.62 -36.73 -12.73
N LEU A 87 -11.12 -37.02 -11.53
CA LEU A 87 -11.18 -38.35 -10.93
C LEU A 87 -12.64 -38.82 -10.96
N THR A 88 -12.86 -40.10 -11.29
CA THR A 88 -14.19 -40.70 -11.13
C THR A 88 -14.51 -40.81 -9.64
N ARG A 89 -15.75 -40.50 -9.25
CA ARG A 89 -16.26 -40.87 -7.93
C ARG A 89 -17.01 -42.21 -8.02
N GLN A 90 -16.64 -43.14 -7.15
CA GLN A 90 -17.30 -44.43 -6.93
C GLN A 90 -17.79 -44.59 -5.47
N GLU A 91 -17.63 -43.55 -4.65
CA GLU A 91 -18.08 -43.49 -3.25
C GLU A 91 -19.36 -42.63 -3.12
N THR A 92 -19.91 -42.57 -1.91
CA THR A 92 -21.18 -41.90 -1.59
C THR A 92 -21.18 -40.42 -2.00
N ILE A 93 -21.85 -40.09 -3.10
CA ILE A 93 -22.08 -38.70 -3.54
C ILE A 93 -22.91 -37.99 -2.45
N SER A 94 -22.44 -36.83 -1.97
CA SER A 94 -23.07 -36.13 -0.84
C SER A 94 -24.38 -35.42 -1.19
N ASN A 95 -24.63 -35.18 -2.47
CA ASN A 95 -25.77 -34.39 -2.94
C ASN A 95 -26.99 -35.26 -3.35
N ASN A 96 -28.14 -34.98 -2.72
CA ASN A 96 -29.41 -35.67 -2.95
C ASN A 96 -29.90 -35.61 -4.41
N SER A 97 -29.51 -34.58 -5.19
CA SER A 97 -29.86 -34.45 -6.61
C SER A 97 -29.23 -35.51 -7.52
N LEU A 98 -28.17 -36.20 -7.08
CA LEU A 98 -27.41 -37.13 -7.93
C LEU A 98 -27.55 -38.61 -7.54
N ILE A 99 -28.14 -38.91 -6.38
CA ILE A 99 -28.30 -40.27 -5.84
C ILE A 99 -29.73 -40.81 -6.00
N GLY A 100 -30.52 -40.26 -6.92
CA GLY A 100 -31.91 -40.68 -7.13
C GLY A 100 -32.89 -40.30 -6.00
N SER A 101 -32.49 -39.42 -5.09
CA SER A 101 -33.26 -39.06 -3.86
C SER A 101 -34.28 -37.95 -4.12
N ILE A 102 -33.98 -37.02 -5.04
CA ILE A 102 -34.90 -35.96 -5.47
C ILE A 102 -35.63 -36.36 -6.77
N ASP A 103 -34.89 -36.81 -7.78
CA ASP A 103 -35.43 -37.35 -9.03
C ASP A 103 -34.83 -38.73 -9.30
N THR A 104 -35.67 -39.76 -9.45
CA THR A 104 -35.22 -41.15 -9.64
C THR A 104 -34.62 -41.42 -11.02
N SER A 105 -34.77 -40.51 -11.99
CA SER A 105 -34.08 -40.58 -13.29
C SER A 105 -32.61 -40.18 -13.21
N ILE A 106 -32.22 -39.34 -12.24
CA ILE A 106 -30.86 -38.84 -12.03
C ILE A 106 -30.21 -39.61 -10.87
N ASN A 107 -29.69 -40.81 -11.16
CA ASN A 107 -29.16 -41.70 -10.14
C ASN A 107 -27.80 -42.32 -10.53
N TYR A 108 -26.73 -41.75 -9.96
CA TYR A 108 -25.35 -42.21 -10.11
C TYR A 108 -24.86 -43.10 -8.95
N SER A 109 -25.72 -43.52 -8.02
CA SER A 109 -25.32 -44.28 -6.80
C SER A 109 -24.59 -45.60 -7.07
N PHE A 110 -24.66 -46.12 -8.29
CA PHE A 110 -23.99 -47.36 -8.74
C PHE A 110 -23.29 -47.19 -10.10
N SER A 111 -23.03 -45.95 -10.54
CA SER A 111 -22.41 -45.63 -11.84
C SER A 111 -21.24 -44.67 -11.65
N PRO A 112 -20.13 -44.82 -12.39
CA PRO A 112 -19.02 -43.88 -12.30
C PRO A 112 -19.48 -42.50 -12.79
N ILE A 113 -19.21 -41.47 -11.98
CA ILE A 113 -19.52 -40.06 -12.29
C ILE A 113 -18.24 -39.22 -12.24
N TYR A 114 -18.13 -38.25 -13.15
CA TYR A 114 -17.21 -37.12 -12.99
C TYR A 114 -18.00 -35.92 -12.50
N LEU A 115 -17.63 -35.41 -11.33
CA LEU A 115 -18.30 -34.26 -10.74
C LEU A 115 -17.91 -32.98 -11.48
N ASN A 116 -18.90 -32.16 -11.80
CA ASN A 116 -18.72 -30.83 -12.34
C ASN A 116 -19.75 -29.90 -11.71
N ASN A 117 -19.46 -28.60 -11.68
CA ASN A 117 -20.37 -27.60 -11.14
C ASN A 117 -20.26 -26.29 -11.92
N LYS A 118 -21.29 -25.46 -11.79
CA LYS A 118 -21.37 -24.09 -12.31
C LYS A 118 -22.14 -23.26 -11.31
N THR A 119 -21.39 -22.52 -10.53
CA THR A 119 -21.90 -21.71 -9.43
C THR A 119 -22.13 -20.29 -9.91
N SER A 120 -23.39 -19.89 -10.05
CA SER A 120 -23.77 -18.50 -10.35
C SER A 120 -23.89 -17.72 -9.04
N LEU A 121 -23.14 -16.62 -8.88
CA LEU A 121 -23.03 -15.86 -7.63
C LEU A 121 -23.47 -14.39 -7.78
N ASN A 122 -24.08 -13.86 -6.73
CA ASN A 122 -24.41 -12.44 -6.53
C ASN A 122 -23.98 -12.03 -5.11
N GLU A 123 -22.92 -11.22 -5.00
CA GLU A 123 -22.37 -10.72 -3.74
C GLU A 123 -22.70 -9.24 -3.53
N PHE A 124 -23.13 -8.89 -2.33
CA PHE A 124 -23.15 -7.51 -1.82
C PHE A 124 -22.21 -7.39 -0.62
N SER A 125 -21.12 -6.62 -0.76
CA SER A 125 -20.08 -6.46 0.27
C SER A 125 -19.83 -5.00 0.68
N LEU A 126 -19.38 -4.82 1.92
CA LEU A 126 -18.84 -3.57 2.46
C LEU A 126 -17.35 -3.76 2.75
N GLU A 127 -16.52 -2.89 2.16
CA GLU A 127 -15.07 -3.02 2.09
C GLU A 127 -14.41 -1.74 2.65
N ALA A 128 -13.54 -1.88 3.64
CA ALA A 128 -12.69 -0.82 4.15
C ALA A 128 -11.38 -0.79 3.35
N MET A 129 -10.99 0.38 2.85
CA MET A 129 -9.86 0.56 1.93
C MET A 129 -8.74 1.39 2.57
N LEU A 130 -7.49 0.91 2.44
CA LEU A 130 -6.27 1.65 2.72
C LEU A 130 -5.57 1.99 1.39
N LYS A 131 -5.35 3.27 1.12
CA LYS A 131 -4.85 3.78 -0.17
C LYS A 131 -3.54 4.54 0.02
N TRP A 132 -2.56 4.36 -0.87
CA TRP A 132 -1.32 5.15 -0.90
C TRP A 132 -1.56 6.51 -1.56
N ASN A 133 -2.30 7.38 -0.87
CA ASN A 133 -2.73 8.67 -1.40
C ASN A 133 -1.57 9.56 -1.87
N ARG A 134 -0.43 9.62 -1.15
CA ARG A 134 0.72 10.42 -1.62
C ARG A 134 1.32 9.91 -2.93
N LEU A 135 1.24 8.61 -3.23
CA LEU A 135 1.64 8.05 -4.52
C LEU A 135 0.64 8.50 -5.62
N TYR A 136 -0.66 8.47 -5.30
CA TYR A 136 -1.73 8.88 -6.20
C TYR A 136 -1.74 10.38 -6.51
N GLN A 137 -1.51 11.26 -5.52
CA GLN A 137 -1.45 12.70 -5.75
C GLN A 137 -0.17 13.14 -6.48
N ASN A 138 0.98 12.50 -6.21
CA ASN A 138 2.26 12.87 -6.84
C ASN A 138 2.44 12.29 -8.25
N HIS A 139 1.91 11.10 -8.53
CA HIS A 139 2.23 10.33 -9.74
C HIS A 139 0.99 9.77 -10.47
N GLY A 140 -0.23 10.00 -9.97
CA GLY A 140 -1.45 9.42 -10.53
C GLY A 140 -1.61 7.91 -10.30
N ILE A 141 -0.70 7.26 -9.57
CA ILE A 141 -0.69 5.81 -9.32
C ILE A 141 -1.42 5.50 -8.01
N LEU A 142 -2.59 4.88 -8.13
CA LEU A 142 -3.46 4.49 -7.02
C LEU A 142 -3.18 3.05 -6.59
N PHE A 143 -2.20 2.84 -5.71
CA PHE A 143 -2.04 1.54 -5.03
C PHE A 143 -2.92 1.49 -3.77
N TYR A 144 -3.63 0.37 -3.58
CA TYR A 144 -4.50 0.18 -2.42
C TYR A 144 -4.70 -1.30 -2.04
N ILE A 145 -5.02 -1.52 -0.77
CA ILE A 145 -5.53 -2.79 -0.24
C ILE A 145 -6.90 -2.56 0.39
N TYR A 146 -7.70 -3.62 0.47
CA TYR A 146 -9.01 -3.56 1.13
C TYR A 146 -9.36 -4.89 1.81
N LEU A 147 -10.13 -4.78 2.89
CA LEU A 147 -10.67 -5.89 3.65
C LEU A 147 -12.14 -5.60 3.94
N GLY A 148 -12.98 -6.63 3.98
CA GLY A 148 -14.41 -6.44 4.12
C GLY A 148 -15.17 -7.73 4.33
N GLY A 149 -16.50 -7.60 4.25
CA GLY A 149 -17.41 -8.73 4.28
C GLY A 149 -18.73 -8.37 3.62
N GLY A 150 -19.43 -9.39 3.15
CA GLY A 150 -20.70 -9.25 2.46
C GLY A 150 -21.59 -10.46 2.65
N PHE A 151 -22.68 -10.49 1.90
CA PHE A 151 -23.49 -11.69 1.71
C PHE A 151 -23.42 -12.10 0.24
N THR A 152 -23.08 -13.36 -0.01
CA THR A 152 -23.15 -13.98 -1.33
C THR A 152 -24.41 -14.83 -1.40
N SER A 153 -25.29 -14.53 -2.35
CA SER A 153 -26.31 -15.47 -2.80
C SER A 153 -25.74 -16.27 -3.97
N TYR A 154 -25.73 -17.59 -3.87
CA TYR A 154 -25.21 -18.48 -4.91
C TYR A 154 -26.21 -19.56 -5.30
N LYS A 155 -26.13 -20.01 -6.57
CA LYS A 155 -26.86 -21.17 -7.08
C LYS A 155 -25.84 -22.11 -7.73
N VAL A 156 -25.88 -23.40 -7.42
CA VAL A 156 -25.00 -24.40 -8.02
C VAL A 156 -25.80 -25.30 -8.97
N GLU A 157 -25.32 -25.42 -10.20
CA GLU A 157 -25.87 -26.26 -11.26
C GLU A 157 -24.80 -27.28 -11.70
N THR A 158 -25.20 -28.45 -12.20
CA THR A 158 -24.31 -29.50 -12.74
C THR A 158 -24.83 -29.98 -14.09
N ASP A 159 -23.91 -30.41 -14.95
CA ASP A 159 -24.13 -30.93 -16.30
C ASP A 159 -24.05 -32.46 -16.23
N GLN A 160 -25.21 -33.14 -16.21
CA GLN A 160 -25.29 -34.60 -15.97
C GLN A 160 -26.31 -35.33 -16.86
N LEU A 161 -27.14 -34.61 -17.62
CA LEU A 161 -28.06 -35.16 -18.60
C LEU A 161 -27.71 -34.69 -20.02
N ASP A 162 -27.91 -35.56 -21.00
CA ASP A 162 -27.87 -35.20 -22.42
C ASP A 162 -29.13 -34.44 -22.87
N PHE A 163 -29.11 -33.99 -24.13
CA PHE A 163 -30.21 -33.23 -24.75
C PHE A 163 -31.57 -33.96 -24.75
N ASP A 164 -31.58 -35.29 -24.73
CA ASP A 164 -32.80 -36.11 -24.67
C ASP A 164 -33.23 -36.39 -23.21
N GLY A 165 -32.51 -35.87 -22.21
CA GLY A 165 -32.79 -36.01 -20.79
C GLY A 165 -32.24 -37.30 -20.15
N SER A 166 -31.26 -37.95 -20.77
CA SER A 166 -30.67 -39.21 -20.28
C SER A 166 -29.31 -38.98 -19.61
N VAL A 167 -29.01 -39.74 -18.55
CA VAL A 167 -27.73 -39.63 -17.82
C VAL A 167 -26.51 -40.01 -18.69
N TYR A 168 -25.45 -39.20 -18.63
CA TYR A 168 -24.22 -39.46 -19.39
C TYR A 168 -23.53 -40.76 -18.96
N ASN A 169 -23.06 -41.53 -19.95
CA ASN A 169 -22.26 -42.73 -19.72
C ASN A 169 -20.76 -42.42 -19.74
N TYR A 170 -20.20 -42.16 -18.55
CA TYR A 170 -18.79 -41.85 -18.37
C TYR A 170 -17.83 -43.06 -18.52
N GLY A 171 -18.35 -44.29 -18.70
CA GLY A 171 -17.57 -45.53 -18.75
C GLY A 171 -16.63 -45.71 -19.95
N PHE A 172 -16.50 -44.70 -20.81
CA PHE A 172 -15.61 -44.67 -21.98
C PHE A 172 -14.47 -43.64 -21.87
N ILE A 173 -14.39 -42.88 -20.78
CA ILE A 173 -13.39 -41.83 -20.57
C ILE A 173 -12.14 -42.42 -19.92
N ASN A 174 -10.95 -41.94 -20.34
CA ASN A 174 -9.68 -42.45 -19.83
C ASN A 174 -9.21 -41.68 -18.59
N GLU A 175 -9.06 -42.38 -17.47
CA GLU A 175 -8.55 -41.84 -16.22
C GLU A 175 -7.05 -41.47 -16.27
N GLY A 176 -6.61 -40.61 -15.35
CA GLY A 176 -5.19 -40.49 -14.97
C GLY A 176 -4.38 -39.35 -15.58
N ASN A 177 -4.97 -38.49 -16.43
CA ASN A 177 -4.29 -37.30 -16.96
C ASN A 177 -5.25 -36.11 -17.05
N GLY A 178 -5.41 -35.38 -15.94
CA GLY A 178 -6.60 -34.56 -15.72
C GLY A 178 -6.93 -33.51 -16.78
N VAL A 179 -5.94 -32.98 -17.51
CA VAL A 179 -6.19 -32.04 -18.61
C VAL A 179 -6.82 -32.73 -19.85
N SER A 180 -6.48 -33.99 -20.15
CA SER A 180 -7.17 -34.74 -21.20
C SER A 180 -8.49 -35.32 -20.71
N THR A 181 -8.56 -35.81 -19.47
CA THR A 181 -9.81 -36.33 -18.89
C THR A 181 -10.91 -35.25 -18.86
N VAL A 182 -10.61 -34.01 -18.42
CA VAL A 182 -11.57 -32.88 -18.47
C VAL A 182 -11.93 -32.47 -19.91
N ALA A 183 -11.03 -32.65 -20.88
CA ALA A 183 -11.35 -32.43 -22.29
C ALA A 183 -12.27 -33.53 -22.86
N GLU A 184 -12.07 -34.80 -22.47
CA GLU A 184 -12.94 -35.92 -22.84
C GLU A 184 -14.35 -35.74 -22.24
N ILE A 185 -14.46 -35.38 -20.96
CA ILE A 185 -15.74 -35.05 -20.29
C ILE A 185 -16.49 -33.94 -21.05
N LYS A 186 -15.80 -32.84 -21.39
CA LYS A 186 -16.38 -31.70 -22.14
C LYS A 186 -16.73 -31.97 -23.60
N ASN A 187 -16.24 -33.07 -24.18
CA ASN A 187 -16.64 -33.51 -25.52
C ASN A 187 -17.84 -34.48 -25.49
N LEU A 188 -18.16 -35.03 -24.33
CA LEU A 188 -19.34 -35.86 -24.08
C LEU A 188 -20.55 -35.00 -23.66
N GLN A 189 -20.30 -33.98 -22.84
CA GLN A 189 -21.30 -33.06 -22.30
C GLN A 189 -21.75 -31.97 -23.28
N ASP A 190 -22.97 -31.46 -23.12
CA ASP A 190 -23.56 -30.42 -23.97
C ASP A 190 -23.36 -28.97 -23.44
N GLY A 191 -22.97 -28.80 -22.17
CA GLY A 191 -22.72 -27.49 -21.55
C GLY A 191 -23.97 -26.81 -20.99
N SER A 192 -25.12 -27.50 -20.92
CA SER A 192 -26.41 -26.92 -20.52
C SER A 192 -26.47 -26.58 -19.03
N TYR A 193 -26.02 -27.50 -18.15
CA TYR A 193 -26.10 -27.40 -16.68
C TYR A 193 -27.55 -27.30 -16.18
N GLU A 194 -28.30 -28.35 -16.51
CA GLU A 194 -29.72 -28.53 -16.29
C GLU A 194 -30.09 -28.93 -14.85
N THR A 195 -29.19 -29.59 -14.12
CA THR A 195 -29.49 -30.18 -12.80
C THR A 195 -29.05 -29.26 -11.66
N GLU A 196 -29.97 -28.84 -10.79
CA GLU A 196 -29.64 -27.99 -9.63
C GLU A 196 -29.16 -28.82 -8.42
N LEU A 197 -27.96 -28.51 -7.92
CA LEU A 197 -27.34 -29.18 -6.76
C LEU A 197 -27.86 -28.63 -5.41
N SER A 198 -29.16 -28.37 -5.31
CA SER A 198 -29.78 -27.78 -4.11
C SER A 198 -29.71 -28.72 -2.90
N ASN A 199 -29.39 -28.17 -1.72
CA ASN A 199 -29.44 -28.91 -0.45
C ASN A 199 -30.49 -28.28 0.49
N PRO A 200 -31.63 -28.94 0.75
CA PRO A 200 -32.77 -28.33 1.44
C PRO A 200 -32.52 -28.01 2.93
N ASN A 201 -31.40 -28.49 3.50
CA ASN A 201 -31.02 -28.21 4.89
C ASN A 201 -30.12 -26.97 5.05
N TYR A 202 -29.68 -26.34 3.95
CA TYR A 202 -28.67 -25.27 3.95
C TYR A 202 -29.16 -24.02 3.20
N ASN A 203 -28.62 -22.86 3.56
CA ASN A 203 -29.01 -21.58 2.97
C ASN A 203 -28.06 -21.18 1.83
N THR A 204 -28.62 -20.81 0.68
CA THR A 204 -27.89 -20.27 -0.48
C THR A 204 -27.44 -18.81 -0.30
N LEU A 205 -27.91 -18.12 0.75
CA LEU A 205 -27.40 -16.81 1.18
C LEU A 205 -26.43 -16.98 2.35
N VAL A 206 -25.13 -16.82 2.08
CA VAL A 206 -24.04 -17.01 3.06
C VAL A 206 -23.30 -15.72 3.33
N PHE A 207 -22.82 -15.54 4.57
CA PHE A 207 -21.84 -14.50 4.87
C PHE A 207 -20.53 -14.79 4.12
N THR A 208 -19.81 -13.76 3.72
CA THR A 208 -18.60 -13.88 2.89
C THR A 208 -17.60 -12.79 3.29
N PRO A 209 -16.65 -13.09 4.20
CA PRO A 209 -15.43 -12.31 4.34
C PRO A 209 -14.68 -12.19 3.00
N ALA A 210 -14.05 -11.05 2.76
CA ALA A 210 -13.23 -10.84 1.58
C ALA A 210 -12.02 -9.93 1.83
N ILE A 211 -10.96 -10.16 1.07
CA ILE A 211 -9.74 -9.37 1.05
C ILE A 211 -9.33 -9.11 -0.40
N GLY A 212 -8.63 -8.01 -0.67
CA GLY A 212 -8.08 -7.78 -1.98
C GLY A 212 -7.08 -6.62 -2.08
N VAL A 213 -6.53 -6.50 -3.27
CA VAL A 213 -5.49 -5.53 -3.63
C VAL A 213 -5.80 -4.95 -5.01
N GLY A 214 -5.49 -3.67 -5.19
CA GLY A 214 -5.66 -3.00 -6.47
C GLY A 214 -4.54 -2.02 -6.80
N LEU A 215 -4.29 -1.89 -8.10
CA LEU A 215 -3.35 -0.95 -8.68
C LEU A 215 -4.06 -0.20 -9.81
N GLY A 216 -4.28 1.10 -9.60
CA GLY A 216 -4.90 1.98 -10.57
C GLY A 216 -4.01 3.11 -11.05
N PHE A 217 -4.45 3.76 -12.12
CA PHE A 217 -3.77 4.84 -12.82
C PHE A 217 -4.81 5.89 -13.21
N ARG A 218 -4.58 7.15 -12.84
CA ARG A 218 -5.41 8.29 -13.25
C ARG A 218 -5.31 8.49 -14.76
N ILE A 219 -6.43 8.37 -15.49
CA ILE A 219 -6.49 8.71 -16.92
C ILE A 219 -6.61 10.24 -17.07
N VAL A 220 -7.60 10.82 -16.39
CA VAL A 220 -7.83 12.26 -16.27
C VAL A 220 -8.34 12.59 -14.87
N PRO A 221 -8.31 13.85 -14.40
CA PRO A 221 -8.93 14.22 -13.12
C PRO A 221 -10.39 13.76 -13.06
N GLY A 222 -10.69 12.84 -12.13
CA GLY A 222 -12.03 12.28 -11.94
C GLY A 222 -12.31 10.96 -12.65
N LEU A 223 -11.36 10.42 -13.43
CA LEU A 223 -11.45 9.08 -14.01
C LEU A 223 -10.12 8.31 -13.82
N ASP A 224 -10.16 7.31 -12.95
CA ASP A 224 -9.06 6.35 -12.78
C ASP A 224 -9.41 5.01 -13.46
N PHE A 225 -8.40 4.35 -14.03
CA PHE A 225 -8.44 2.93 -14.38
C PHE A 225 -7.89 2.12 -13.20
N ALA A 226 -8.40 0.90 -12.95
CA ALA A 226 -7.90 0.02 -11.90
C ALA A 226 -7.83 -1.45 -12.37
N LEU A 227 -6.71 -2.11 -12.08
CA LEU A 227 -6.61 -3.57 -12.01
C LEU A 227 -6.77 -3.98 -10.55
N GLU A 228 -7.69 -4.89 -10.26
CA GLU A 228 -8.04 -5.31 -8.91
C GLU A 228 -8.16 -6.83 -8.81
N HIS A 229 -7.67 -7.41 -7.71
CA HIS A 229 -7.85 -8.83 -7.39
C HIS A 229 -8.50 -8.96 -6.00
N LYS A 230 -9.63 -9.68 -5.95
CA LYS A 230 -10.41 -10.00 -4.75
C LYS A 230 -10.38 -11.51 -4.50
N ILE A 231 -10.26 -11.88 -3.23
CA ILE A 231 -10.45 -13.22 -2.70
C ILE A 231 -11.65 -13.16 -1.74
N SER A 232 -12.67 -13.98 -1.99
CA SER A 232 -13.90 -14.10 -1.21
C SER A 232 -14.00 -15.50 -0.61
N LEU A 233 -14.32 -15.57 0.68
CA LEU A 233 -14.33 -16.81 1.47
C LEU A 233 -15.77 -17.12 1.94
N PRO A 234 -16.65 -17.63 1.06
CA PRO A 234 -18.03 -17.93 1.43
C PRO A 234 -18.06 -18.90 2.62
N GLN A 235 -18.92 -18.62 3.61
CA GLN A 235 -18.98 -19.39 4.86
C GLN A 235 -19.83 -20.66 4.67
N THR A 236 -19.38 -21.54 3.79
CA THR A 236 -20.02 -22.82 3.44
C THR A 236 -19.00 -23.80 2.85
N ASP A 237 -19.40 -25.06 2.79
CA ASP A 237 -18.69 -26.20 2.17
C ASP A 237 -19.46 -26.72 0.94
N LEU A 238 -20.49 -25.98 0.49
CA LEU A 238 -21.42 -26.35 -0.58
C LEU A 238 -21.34 -25.39 -1.78
N PHE A 239 -20.32 -24.54 -1.89
CA PHE A 239 -20.24 -23.54 -2.96
C PHE A 239 -19.95 -24.18 -4.33
N ASP A 240 -19.37 -25.38 -4.36
CA ASP A 240 -19.29 -26.23 -5.55
C ASP A 240 -20.41 -27.29 -5.65
N GLY A 241 -21.30 -27.35 -4.66
CA GLY A 241 -22.44 -28.27 -4.59
C GLY A 241 -22.14 -29.65 -4.03
N GLN A 242 -20.89 -29.94 -3.63
CA GLN A 242 -20.53 -31.14 -2.86
C GLN A 242 -20.49 -30.84 -1.36
N GLN A 243 -19.92 -31.74 -0.56
CA GLN A 243 -19.59 -31.54 0.85
C GLN A 243 -18.42 -32.46 1.17
N HIS A 244 -17.34 -31.93 1.74
CA HIS A 244 -16.10 -32.68 1.92
C HIS A 244 -16.25 -33.79 2.96
N GLN A 245 -16.80 -33.47 4.14
CA GLN A 245 -17.02 -34.41 5.25
C GLN A 245 -18.24 -34.01 6.10
N THR A 246 -18.92 -35.01 6.68
CA THR A 246 -20.16 -34.85 7.44
C THR A 246 -20.01 -34.23 8.83
N ASN A 247 -18.78 -34.06 9.34
CA ASN A 247 -18.52 -33.62 10.72
C ASN A 247 -17.44 -32.51 10.86
N SER A 248 -16.95 -31.93 9.75
CA SER A 248 -15.94 -30.87 9.80
C SER A 248 -16.55 -29.49 10.11
N PRO A 249 -15.85 -28.60 10.84
CA PRO A 249 -16.32 -27.24 11.08
C PRO A 249 -16.27 -26.41 9.80
N SER A 250 -17.46 -26.07 9.27
CA SER A 250 -17.70 -25.47 7.94
C SER A 250 -17.26 -24.00 7.78
N PHE A 251 -16.06 -23.64 8.24
CA PHE A 251 -15.63 -22.25 8.38
C PHE A 251 -14.88 -21.70 7.16
N ILE A 252 -13.93 -22.43 6.59
CA ILE A 252 -13.25 -22.08 5.33
C ILE A 252 -12.82 -23.38 4.64
N GLN A 253 -13.46 -23.70 3.51
CA GLN A 253 -12.98 -24.71 2.55
C GLN A 253 -13.10 -24.13 1.14
N ASP A 254 -14.30 -23.73 0.73
CA ASP A 254 -14.52 -23.04 -0.54
C ASP A 254 -14.02 -21.59 -0.54
N ILE A 255 -13.35 -21.20 -1.62
CA ILE A 255 -12.88 -19.84 -1.91
C ILE A 255 -13.19 -19.51 -3.37
N TYR A 256 -13.72 -18.31 -3.65
CA TYR A 256 -13.79 -17.79 -5.02
C TYR A 256 -12.98 -16.51 -5.18
N HIS A 257 -12.47 -16.31 -6.38
CA HIS A 257 -11.58 -15.23 -6.75
C HIS A 257 -12.21 -14.38 -7.84
N TYR A 258 -11.88 -13.09 -7.86
CA TYR A 258 -12.28 -12.17 -8.92
C TYR A 258 -11.13 -11.23 -9.27
N THR A 259 -10.60 -11.34 -10.50
CA THR A 259 -9.59 -10.42 -11.05
C THR A 259 -10.24 -9.56 -12.12
N SER A 260 -10.29 -8.24 -11.90
CA SER A 260 -11.08 -7.32 -12.72
C SER A 260 -10.29 -6.10 -13.18
N LEU A 261 -10.73 -5.57 -14.33
CA LEU A 261 -10.41 -4.24 -14.80
C LEU A 261 -11.61 -3.34 -14.56
N GLY A 262 -11.38 -2.14 -14.03
CA GLY A 262 -12.43 -1.20 -13.70
C GLY A 262 -12.12 0.24 -14.07
N LEU A 263 -13.19 1.02 -14.22
CA LEU A 263 -13.17 2.47 -14.36
C LEU A 263 -13.83 3.07 -13.13
N ILE A 264 -13.14 4.02 -12.48
CA ILE A 264 -13.57 4.69 -11.25
C ILE A 264 -13.83 6.16 -11.56
N PHE A 265 -15.10 6.51 -11.63
CA PHE A 265 -15.62 7.86 -11.86
C PHE A 265 -15.81 8.56 -10.52
N SER A 266 -15.12 9.66 -10.28
CA SER A 266 -15.27 10.43 -9.04
C SER A 266 -16.34 11.51 -9.20
N ILE A 267 -17.34 11.50 -8.30
CA ILE A 267 -18.54 12.33 -8.40
C ILE A 267 -18.25 13.73 -7.85
N VAL A 268 -17.82 14.62 -8.75
CA VAL A 268 -17.72 16.06 -8.49
C VAL A 268 -19.11 16.61 -8.18
N HIS A 269 -19.27 17.24 -7.02
CA HIS A 269 -20.47 18.05 -6.75
C HIS A 269 -20.35 19.37 -7.50
N PRO A 270 -21.41 19.84 -8.18
CA PRO A 270 -21.47 21.21 -8.71
C PRO A 270 -21.76 22.20 -7.57
N THR A 271 -20.85 22.28 -6.59
CA THR A 271 -20.73 23.49 -5.78
C THR A 271 -20.32 24.62 -6.71
N ASN A 272 -20.95 25.80 -6.58
CA ASN A 272 -20.32 27.03 -7.04
C ASN A 272 -18.88 27.06 -6.51
N PRO A 273 -17.89 27.57 -7.26
CA PRO A 273 -16.56 27.77 -6.70
C PRO A 273 -16.71 28.68 -5.48
N GLU A 274 -16.46 28.14 -4.28
CA GLU A 274 -16.44 28.95 -3.07
C GLU A 274 -15.33 29.98 -3.25
N SER A 275 -15.73 31.24 -3.43
CA SER A 275 -14.80 32.36 -3.53
C SER A 275 -14.00 32.39 -2.24
N TYR A 276 -12.73 31.99 -2.32
CA TYR A 276 -11.82 31.96 -1.20
C TYR A 276 -11.64 33.39 -0.69
N VAL A 277 -12.38 33.74 0.37
CA VAL A 277 -12.15 34.94 1.16
C VAL A 277 -11.04 34.59 2.16
N PRO A 278 -9.81 35.11 1.99
CA PRO A 278 -8.74 34.83 2.94
C PRO A 278 -9.10 35.35 4.34
N PRO A 279 -8.64 34.69 5.42
CA PRO A 279 -8.84 35.19 6.77
C PRO A 279 -8.23 36.57 6.96
N VAL A 280 -8.94 37.47 7.64
CA VAL A 280 -8.38 38.76 8.07
C VAL A 280 -7.46 38.50 9.26
N GLU A 281 -6.15 38.52 9.03
CA GLU A 281 -5.15 38.30 10.09
C GLU A 281 -4.97 39.53 11.02
N PRO A 282 -4.50 39.33 12.27
CA PRO A 282 -4.52 40.38 13.28
C PRO A 282 -3.38 41.41 13.14
N ILE A 283 -3.71 42.69 13.36
CA ILE A 283 -2.75 43.81 13.38
C ILE A 283 -2.13 44.00 14.77
N THR A 284 -0.83 43.72 14.92
CA THR A 284 0.10 44.25 15.98
C THR A 284 1.50 43.62 15.85
N PRO A 285 2.59 44.23 16.37
CA PRO A 285 3.05 45.61 16.18
C PRO A 285 4.49 45.69 15.63
N ILE A 286 4.92 46.89 15.18
CA ILE A 286 6.25 47.11 14.57
C ILE A 286 7.37 47.00 15.62
N THR A 287 8.50 46.36 15.29
CA THR A 287 9.78 46.47 16.04
C THR A 287 10.96 46.47 15.05
N THR A 288 12.05 47.16 15.39
CA THR A 288 13.10 47.68 14.47
C THR A 288 14.06 46.65 13.85
N ASN A 289 14.41 46.87 12.57
CA ASN A 289 15.33 46.07 11.76
C ASN A 289 16.78 45.99 12.27
N THR A 290 17.44 44.86 11.98
CA THR A 290 18.89 44.75 11.73
C THR A 290 19.12 43.91 10.46
N THR A 291 20.12 44.30 9.64
CA THR A 291 20.32 43.75 8.28
C THR A 291 20.98 42.37 8.25
N PRO A 292 20.47 41.40 7.46
CA PRO A 292 21.07 40.08 7.29
C PRO A 292 22.18 40.03 6.21
N THR A 293 23.09 39.06 6.33
CA THR A 293 24.29 38.92 5.49
C THR A 293 24.18 37.70 4.57
N THR A 294 24.54 37.84 3.30
CA THR A 294 24.69 36.71 2.37
C THR A 294 25.89 35.82 2.73
N ILE A 295 25.70 34.50 2.65
CA ILE A 295 26.66 33.50 3.14
C ILE A 295 27.29 32.68 2.01
N LYS A 296 28.60 32.43 2.12
CA LYS A 296 29.42 31.70 1.14
C LYS A 296 29.04 30.20 1.10
N PRO A 297 29.08 29.52 -0.06
CA PRO A 297 29.09 28.06 -0.15
C PRO A 297 30.19 27.42 0.70
N ILE A 298 29.91 26.24 1.26
CA ILE A 298 30.88 25.46 2.04
C ILE A 298 30.92 24.03 1.48
N ILE A 299 32.12 23.53 1.16
CA ILE A 299 32.31 22.18 0.60
C ILE A 299 33.16 21.34 1.57
N THR A 300 32.51 20.41 2.27
CA THR A 300 33.14 19.46 3.20
C THR A 300 33.18 18.07 2.56
N LEU A 301 34.36 17.58 2.19
CA LEU A 301 34.54 16.21 1.69
C LEU A 301 34.28 15.22 2.84
N THR A 302 33.46 14.19 2.60
CA THR A 302 33.12 13.16 3.60
C THR A 302 33.57 11.76 3.20
N ASN A 303 33.81 11.49 1.92
CA ASN A 303 34.51 10.30 1.44
C ASN A 303 35.26 10.59 0.12
N PRO A 304 36.47 10.04 -0.10
CA PRO A 304 37.27 9.27 0.84
C PRO A 304 37.89 10.12 1.95
N ILE A 305 38.26 9.46 3.05
CA ILE A 305 38.95 10.07 4.20
C ILE A 305 40.48 9.99 4.03
N THR A 306 40.98 9.15 3.12
CA THR A 306 42.41 8.95 2.83
C THR A 306 42.76 9.35 1.39
N ASN A 307 43.94 9.96 1.21
CA ASN A 307 44.44 10.43 -0.10
C ASN A 307 45.10 9.32 -0.93
N SER A 308 45.30 8.14 -0.36
CA SER A 308 45.77 6.93 -1.04
C SER A 308 44.70 5.84 -0.95
N PHE A 309 44.58 5.06 -2.02
CA PHE A 309 43.60 3.98 -2.11
C PHE A 309 44.22 2.78 -2.84
N ASN A 310 44.16 1.62 -2.20
CA ASN A 310 44.63 0.35 -2.73
C ASN A 310 43.40 -0.50 -3.03
N SER A 311 43.01 -0.62 -4.29
CA SER A 311 41.77 -1.31 -4.68
C SER A 311 41.90 -1.98 -6.05
N PRO A 312 41.45 -3.24 -6.19
CA PRO A 312 41.41 -3.90 -7.49
C PRO A 312 40.50 -3.11 -8.44
N ASN A 313 41.02 -2.82 -9.64
CA ASN A 313 40.35 -2.03 -10.69
C ASN A 313 40.13 -0.53 -10.36
N CYS A 314 40.76 0.04 -9.31
CA CYS A 314 40.83 1.48 -9.09
C CYS A 314 39.49 2.26 -9.02
N LYS A 315 38.36 1.62 -8.68
CA LYS A 315 37.04 2.28 -8.56
C LYS A 315 36.84 2.93 -7.19
N VAL A 316 36.38 4.19 -7.14
CA VAL A 316 36.12 4.92 -5.87
C VAL A 316 34.76 5.64 -5.89
N GLU A 317 34.10 5.71 -4.73
CA GLU A 317 32.92 6.56 -4.51
C GLU A 317 33.32 7.83 -3.73
N ILE A 318 33.05 8.99 -4.31
CA ILE A 318 33.30 10.31 -3.73
C ILE A 318 31.99 10.83 -3.11
N LYS A 319 32.06 11.28 -1.85
CA LYS A 319 30.94 11.90 -1.12
C LYS A 319 31.37 13.24 -0.54
N ALA A 320 30.50 14.24 -0.62
CA ALA A 320 30.70 15.53 0.03
C ALA A 320 29.40 16.10 0.58
N LYS A 321 29.52 16.94 1.60
CA LYS A 321 28.46 17.83 2.10
C LYS A 321 28.72 19.22 1.52
N ILE A 322 27.82 19.72 0.68
CA ILE A 322 27.86 21.04 0.05
C ILE A 322 26.72 21.86 0.65
N GLU A 323 27.06 22.90 1.39
CA GLU A 323 26.12 23.74 2.14
C GLU A 323 26.02 25.13 1.51
N ASN A 324 24.88 25.80 1.76
CA ASN A 324 24.52 27.08 1.15
C ASN A 324 24.45 27.03 -0.40
N VAL A 325 24.03 25.89 -0.97
CA VAL A 325 23.76 25.69 -2.41
C VAL A 325 22.53 24.80 -2.57
N THR A 326 21.60 25.18 -3.45
CA THR A 326 20.26 24.58 -3.60
C THR A 326 20.12 23.59 -4.75
N ASP A 327 20.88 23.74 -5.83
CA ASP A 327 20.62 23.05 -7.11
C ASP A 327 21.86 22.38 -7.69
N GLN A 328 21.69 21.21 -8.33
CA GLN A 328 22.80 20.49 -8.97
C GLN A 328 23.40 21.26 -10.16
N SER A 329 22.64 22.17 -10.79
CA SER A 329 23.13 23.09 -11.83
C SER A 329 24.18 24.08 -11.34
N ASN A 330 24.18 24.40 -10.04
CA ASN A 330 25.16 25.27 -9.39
C ASN A 330 26.44 24.54 -8.93
N ILE A 331 26.58 23.25 -9.28
CA ILE A 331 27.74 22.41 -8.95
C ILE A 331 28.41 21.90 -10.23
N GLU A 332 29.72 22.11 -10.34
CA GLU A 332 30.57 21.57 -11.40
C GLU A 332 31.60 20.62 -10.82
N PHE A 333 31.69 19.40 -11.35
CA PHE A 333 32.63 18.37 -10.90
C PHE A 333 33.60 18.01 -12.02
N TYR A 334 34.89 17.87 -11.68
CA TYR A 334 35.95 17.54 -12.63
C TYR A 334 36.84 16.41 -12.10
N HIS A 335 37.32 15.57 -13.02
CA HIS A 335 38.27 14.48 -12.80
C HIS A 335 39.41 14.61 -13.81
N ASN A 336 40.65 14.69 -13.31
CA ASN A 336 41.88 14.88 -14.10
C ASN A 336 41.80 16.07 -15.09
N GLY A 337 41.11 17.15 -14.70
CA GLY A 337 40.89 18.36 -15.50
C GLY A 337 39.67 18.30 -16.43
N ASN A 338 39.14 17.12 -16.73
CA ASN A 338 37.95 16.96 -17.56
C ASN A 338 36.67 17.17 -16.74
N LYS A 339 35.68 17.89 -17.28
CA LYS A 339 34.37 18.06 -16.62
C LYS A 339 33.59 16.76 -16.70
N VAL A 340 33.13 16.28 -15.54
CA VAL A 340 32.29 15.08 -15.44
C VAL A 340 30.85 15.45 -15.81
N SER A 341 30.18 14.62 -16.62
CA SER A 341 28.79 14.83 -17.01
C SER A 341 27.84 14.79 -15.81
N SER A 342 26.77 15.59 -15.84
CA SER A 342 25.80 15.71 -14.75
C SER A 342 25.00 14.44 -14.43
N TYR A 343 24.97 13.45 -15.33
CA TYR A 343 24.39 12.13 -15.07
C TYR A 343 25.35 11.15 -14.35
N ASN A 344 26.63 11.48 -14.24
CA ASN A 344 27.65 10.68 -13.53
C ASN A 344 27.88 11.16 -12.08
N TYR A 345 27.14 12.17 -11.62
CA TYR A 345 27.09 12.60 -10.23
C TYR A 345 25.68 12.99 -9.81
N PHE A 346 25.41 12.98 -8.51
CA PHE A 346 24.12 13.28 -7.92
C PHE A 346 24.27 14.31 -6.80
N PHE A 347 23.39 15.30 -6.76
CA PHE A 347 23.28 16.24 -5.66
C PHE A 347 21.82 16.43 -5.24
N SER A 348 21.59 16.30 -3.93
CA SER A 348 20.33 16.65 -3.26
C SER A 348 20.72 17.34 -1.95
N PRO A 349 20.48 18.65 -1.78
CA PRO A 349 21.08 19.44 -0.70
C PRO A 349 20.99 18.81 0.69
N PRO A 350 22.08 18.75 1.47
CA PRO A 350 23.46 19.15 1.15
C PRO A 350 24.33 18.01 0.57
N ILE A 351 23.76 16.88 0.14
CA ILE A 351 24.49 15.64 -0.14
C ILE A 351 24.91 15.56 -1.61
N PHE A 352 26.23 15.48 -1.87
CA PHE A 352 26.84 15.19 -3.16
C PHE A 352 27.41 13.76 -3.20
N LYS A 353 27.24 13.04 -4.31
CA LYS A 353 27.81 11.70 -4.56
C LYS A 353 28.26 11.54 -6.02
N SER A 354 29.35 10.80 -6.26
CA SER A 354 29.76 10.32 -7.59
C SER A 354 30.62 9.06 -7.48
N THR A 355 30.61 8.19 -8.50
CA THR A 355 31.43 6.96 -8.55
C THR A 355 32.30 7.00 -9.81
N ILE A 356 33.62 6.92 -9.65
CA ILE A 356 34.61 7.18 -10.71
C ILE A 356 35.66 6.07 -10.77
N GLU A 357 36.07 5.71 -11.99
CA GLU A 357 37.24 4.89 -12.27
C GLU A 357 38.51 5.74 -12.27
N LEU A 358 39.45 5.45 -11.37
CA LEU A 358 40.72 6.18 -11.27
C LEU A 358 41.75 5.65 -12.28
N ALA A 359 42.51 6.55 -12.90
CA ALA A 359 43.72 6.18 -13.60
C ALA A 359 44.78 5.63 -12.61
N LYS A 360 45.70 4.79 -13.08
CA LYS A 360 46.81 4.29 -12.26
C LYS A 360 47.74 5.46 -11.85
N GLY A 361 48.00 5.61 -10.56
CA GLY A 361 48.76 6.74 -10.00
C GLY A 361 47.84 7.83 -9.43
N ASN A 362 48.33 9.08 -9.41
CA ASN A 362 47.62 10.20 -8.79
C ASN A 362 46.54 10.79 -9.71
N ASN A 363 45.33 10.94 -9.18
CA ASN A 363 44.17 11.53 -9.84
C ASN A 363 43.78 12.81 -9.12
N ASN A 364 43.41 13.86 -9.86
CA ASN A 364 43.02 15.15 -9.31
C ASN A 364 41.52 15.39 -9.48
N PHE A 365 40.87 15.89 -8.43
CA PHE A 365 39.45 16.17 -8.37
C PHE A 365 39.19 17.62 -8.00
N LYS A 366 38.16 18.21 -8.60
CA LYS A 366 37.71 19.58 -8.32
C LYS A 366 36.19 19.61 -8.26
N ILE A 367 35.64 20.07 -7.14
CA ILE A 367 34.23 20.41 -6.96
C ILE A 367 34.15 21.92 -6.87
N ILE A 368 33.37 22.55 -7.75
CA ILE A 368 33.04 23.98 -7.70
C ILE A 368 31.57 24.09 -7.33
N ALA A 369 31.23 24.93 -6.35
CA ALA A 369 29.85 25.15 -5.92
C ALA A 369 29.56 26.65 -5.79
N LYS A 370 28.41 27.10 -6.31
CA LYS A 370 28.08 28.52 -6.49
C LYS A 370 26.80 28.91 -5.76
N ASN A 371 26.78 30.10 -5.16
CA ASN A 371 25.56 30.75 -4.65
C ASN A 371 25.69 32.28 -4.85
N GLY A 372 24.88 32.83 -5.75
CA GLY A 372 24.99 34.23 -6.18
C GLY A 372 26.41 34.55 -6.66
N GLN A 373 27.01 35.59 -6.10
CA GLN A 373 28.40 36.00 -6.40
C GLN A 373 29.46 35.12 -5.70
N PHE A 374 29.07 34.31 -4.72
CA PHE A 374 30.02 33.50 -3.96
C PHE A 374 30.23 32.14 -4.63
N THR A 375 31.49 31.86 -4.99
CA THR A 375 31.93 30.53 -5.42
C THR A 375 32.85 29.95 -4.37
N GLU A 376 32.67 28.67 -4.03
CA GLU A 376 33.68 27.87 -3.34
C GLU A 376 34.24 26.81 -4.28
N THR A 377 35.52 26.47 -4.09
CA THR A 377 36.19 25.41 -4.84
C THR A 377 36.92 24.49 -3.88
N LYS A 378 36.64 23.18 -3.96
CA LYS A 378 37.36 22.13 -3.23
C LYS A 378 38.13 21.27 -4.21
N GLU A 379 39.44 21.32 -4.11
CA GLU A 379 40.35 20.42 -4.82
C GLU A 379 40.93 19.39 -3.86
N PHE A 380 41.12 18.17 -4.35
CA PHE A 380 41.78 17.07 -3.64
C PHE A 380 42.34 16.05 -4.64
N SER A 381 43.28 15.22 -4.20
CA SER A 381 43.96 14.24 -5.05
C SER A 381 43.93 12.85 -4.42
N LEU A 382 43.69 11.83 -5.25
CA LEU A 382 43.64 10.42 -4.86
C LEU A 382 44.67 9.61 -5.65
N THR A 383 45.63 9.00 -4.96
CA THR A 383 46.57 8.06 -5.56
C THR A 383 45.99 6.65 -5.55
N CYS A 384 45.62 6.12 -6.73
CA CYS A 384 45.37 4.70 -6.89
C CYS A 384 46.69 3.95 -7.11
N ASN A 385 47.11 3.21 -6.09
CA ASN A 385 48.08 2.14 -6.30
C ASN A 385 47.30 0.95 -6.85
N ASN A 386 47.40 0.69 -8.16
CA ASN A 386 46.90 -0.55 -8.74
C ASN A 386 47.81 -1.71 -8.27
N ILE A 387 47.52 -2.21 -7.08
CA ILE A 387 48.09 -3.42 -6.50
C ILE A 387 47.34 -4.59 -7.12
N THR A 388 48.02 -5.34 -7.99
CA THR A 388 47.56 -6.66 -8.44
C THR A 388 47.65 -7.62 -7.25
N SER A 389 46.58 -7.66 -6.46
CA SER A 389 46.38 -8.71 -5.48
C SER A 389 46.05 -10.00 -6.22
N ILE A 390 46.89 -11.02 -6.06
CA ILE A 390 46.59 -12.36 -6.55
C ILE A 390 45.84 -13.11 -5.45
N PRO A 391 44.74 -13.82 -5.77
CA PRO A 391 44.22 -14.81 -4.86
C PRO A 391 45.24 -15.96 -4.78
N ILE A 392 45.46 -16.45 -3.57
CA ILE A 392 46.17 -17.69 -3.30
C ILE A 392 45.30 -18.58 -2.42
N CYS A 393 45.48 -19.88 -2.56
CA CYS A 393 45.00 -20.84 -1.59
C CYS A 393 46.07 -21.02 -0.51
N HIS A 394 45.84 -20.40 0.64
CA HIS A 394 46.76 -20.41 1.78
C HIS A 394 46.44 -21.57 2.73
N LYS A 395 47.48 -22.28 3.17
CA LYS A 395 47.36 -23.37 4.13
C LYS A 395 47.57 -22.89 5.57
N LEU A 396 46.54 -23.04 6.39
CA LEU A 396 46.56 -22.72 7.81
C LEU A 396 47.30 -23.79 8.63
N ILE A 397 47.69 -23.42 9.85
CA ILE A 397 48.52 -24.25 10.75
C ILE A 397 47.79 -25.54 11.18
N ASP A 398 46.46 -25.53 11.21
CA ASP A 398 45.61 -26.70 11.46
C ASP A 398 45.51 -27.67 10.26
N GLY A 399 46.10 -27.31 9.12
CA GLY A 399 46.08 -28.07 7.88
C GLY A 399 44.93 -27.73 6.93
N SER A 400 44.01 -26.84 7.33
CA SER A 400 42.92 -26.35 6.48
C SER A 400 43.42 -25.34 5.43
N PHE A 401 42.56 -24.99 4.49
CA PHE A 401 42.89 -24.12 3.36
C PHE A 401 41.90 -22.96 3.23
N VAL A 402 42.40 -21.74 3.02
CA VAL A 402 41.61 -20.50 2.92
C VAL A 402 42.09 -19.66 1.74
N THR A 403 41.16 -19.12 0.95
CA THR A 403 41.50 -18.15 -0.10
C THR A 403 41.84 -16.80 0.53
N ILE A 404 43.07 -16.32 0.34
CA ILE A 404 43.48 -14.95 0.71
C ILE A 404 44.05 -14.21 -0.48
N ASN A 405 43.88 -12.89 -0.48
CA ASN A 405 44.43 -12.00 -1.50
C ASN A 405 45.74 -11.40 -1.00
N ILE A 406 46.87 -11.85 -1.56
CA ILE A 406 48.20 -11.28 -1.27
C ILE A 406 48.66 -10.40 -2.44
N THR A 407 49.64 -9.53 -2.22
CA THR A 407 50.28 -8.83 -3.35
C THR A 407 51.17 -9.81 -4.12
N GLU A 408 51.31 -9.62 -5.43
CA GLU A 408 52.13 -10.50 -6.27
C GLU A 408 53.63 -10.55 -5.87
N LYS A 409 54.10 -9.61 -5.03
CA LYS A 409 55.45 -9.63 -4.45
C LYS A 409 55.61 -10.66 -3.33
N GLU A 410 54.54 -10.96 -2.58
CA GLU A 410 54.58 -11.86 -1.43
C GLU A 410 54.51 -13.34 -1.86
N TRP A 411 54.13 -13.59 -3.12
CA TRP A 411 53.95 -14.93 -3.71
C TRP A 411 55.12 -15.89 -3.44
N ALA A 412 56.36 -15.42 -3.57
CA ALA A 412 57.56 -16.24 -3.38
C ALA A 412 57.70 -16.78 -1.95
N SER A 413 57.19 -16.05 -0.94
CA SER A 413 57.21 -16.50 0.47
C SER A 413 56.07 -17.46 0.78
N HIS A 414 54.90 -17.25 0.17
CA HIS A 414 53.72 -18.11 0.37
C HIS A 414 53.89 -19.48 -0.33
N ALA A 415 54.36 -19.48 -1.58
CA ALA A 415 54.65 -20.70 -2.32
C ALA A 415 55.68 -21.61 -1.61
N ALA A 416 56.63 -21.03 -0.87
CA ALA A 416 57.66 -21.76 -0.13
C ALA A 416 57.12 -22.61 1.04
N HIS A 417 55.90 -22.32 1.53
CA HIS A 417 55.26 -23.05 2.63
C HIS A 417 54.05 -23.89 2.20
N GLY A 418 53.80 -24.02 0.90
CA GLY A 418 52.80 -24.94 0.33
C GLY A 418 51.52 -24.28 -0.19
N ASP A 419 51.46 -22.96 -0.24
CA ASP A 419 50.33 -22.23 -0.82
C ASP A 419 50.31 -22.33 -2.36
N THR A 420 49.14 -22.28 -2.98
CA THR A 420 48.97 -22.36 -4.45
C THR A 420 48.35 -21.10 -5.05
N LYS A 421 48.69 -20.76 -6.30
CA LYS A 421 48.24 -19.52 -6.96
C LYS A 421 46.87 -19.70 -7.63
N GLY A 422 45.94 -18.79 -7.34
CA GLY A 422 44.51 -18.93 -7.63
C GLY A 422 43.70 -19.02 -6.34
N ASN A 423 42.35 -18.97 -6.44
CA ASN A 423 41.50 -19.30 -5.30
C ASN A 423 41.78 -20.73 -4.81
N CYS A 424 41.48 -21.03 -3.55
CA CYS A 424 41.31 -22.42 -3.16
C CYS A 424 40.26 -23.11 -4.05
N PRO A 425 40.44 -24.40 -4.38
CA PRO A 425 39.38 -25.18 -5.00
C PRO A 425 38.10 -25.04 -4.17
N GLU A 426 37.09 -24.37 -4.72
CA GLU A 426 35.83 -24.20 -4.01
C GLU A 426 35.28 -25.58 -3.66
N LYS A 427 34.90 -25.75 -2.39
CA LYS A 427 34.38 -27.01 -1.88
C LYS A 427 33.20 -27.45 -2.77
N GLN A 428 33.44 -28.48 -3.56
CA GLN A 428 32.42 -29.08 -4.40
C GLN A 428 31.43 -29.77 -3.49
N ILE A 429 30.19 -29.30 -3.51
CA ILE A 429 29.07 -29.96 -2.86
C ILE A 429 28.35 -30.78 -3.92
N THR A 430 28.12 -32.05 -3.63
CA THR A 430 27.23 -32.86 -4.44
C THR A 430 25.80 -32.41 -4.16
N ILE A 431 25.05 -32.07 -5.21
CA ILE A 431 23.63 -31.75 -5.14
C ILE A 431 22.83 -32.68 -6.06
N CYS A 432 21.55 -32.84 -5.72
CA CYS A 432 20.58 -33.50 -6.56
C CYS A 432 19.75 -32.42 -7.26
N HIS A 433 19.95 -32.29 -8.57
CA HIS A 433 19.44 -31.18 -9.37
C HIS A 433 18.17 -31.55 -10.14
N LEU A 434 17.15 -30.69 -10.11
CA LEU A 434 15.88 -30.85 -10.82
C LEU A 434 15.97 -30.29 -12.25
N ILE A 435 15.91 -31.17 -13.26
CA ILE A 435 16.06 -30.77 -14.67
C ILE A 435 14.78 -30.06 -15.17
N PRO A 436 14.84 -28.77 -15.57
CA PRO A 436 13.64 -28.04 -16.01
C PRO A 436 13.03 -28.64 -17.28
N GLY A 437 11.75 -29.04 -17.20
CA GLY A 437 10.99 -29.60 -18.32
C GLY A 437 10.94 -31.13 -18.40
N GLY A 438 11.66 -31.85 -17.53
CA GLY A 438 11.50 -33.30 -17.36
C GLY A 438 10.61 -33.64 -16.16
N ALA A 439 9.54 -34.40 -16.36
CA ALA A 439 8.70 -34.87 -15.25
C ALA A 439 9.51 -35.78 -14.30
N GLY A 440 9.70 -35.33 -13.06
CA GLY A 440 10.34 -36.10 -11.97
C GLY A 440 11.81 -36.47 -12.18
N LYS A 441 12.51 -35.88 -13.17
CA LYS A 441 13.91 -36.23 -13.46
C LYS A 441 14.89 -35.38 -12.65
N THR A 442 15.64 -36.05 -11.77
CA THR A 442 16.77 -35.48 -11.06
C THR A 442 18.10 -36.03 -11.58
N GLU A 443 19.17 -35.25 -11.44
CA GLU A 443 20.53 -35.63 -11.81
C GLU A 443 21.53 -35.23 -10.70
N THR A 444 22.46 -36.13 -10.37
CA THR A 444 23.52 -35.84 -9.40
C THR A 444 24.61 -35.00 -10.05
N ILE A 445 24.79 -33.76 -9.61
CA ILE A 445 25.85 -32.88 -10.09
C ILE A 445 26.67 -32.32 -8.93
N SER A 446 27.96 -32.11 -9.16
CA SER A 446 28.83 -31.36 -8.22
C SER A 446 28.82 -29.89 -8.59
N ILE A 447 28.49 -29.02 -7.63
CA ILE A 447 28.58 -27.57 -7.80
C ILE A 447 29.50 -26.96 -6.73
N PRO A 448 30.10 -25.78 -6.99
CA PRO A 448 30.77 -25.02 -5.94
C PRO A 448 29.77 -24.59 -4.84
N GLU A 449 30.16 -24.71 -3.57
CA GLU A 449 29.32 -24.34 -2.41
C GLU A 449 28.80 -22.89 -2.47
N SER A 450 29.52 -21.98 -3.14
CA SER A 450 29.08 -20.60 -3.40
C SER A 450 27.80 -20.48 -4.25
N LYS A 451 27.45 -21.51 -5.04
CA LYS A 451 26.25 -21.55 -5.89
C LYS A 451 25.04 -22.16 -5.19
N TRP A 452 25.24 -22.77 -4.02
CA TRP A 452 24.19 -23.49 -3.29
C TRP A 452 22.92 -22.69 -3.08
N ALA A 453 23.03 -21.41 -2.70
CA ALA A 453 21.87 -20.56 -2.40
C ALA A 453 20.88 -20.42 -3.59
N ILE A 454 21.39 -20.45 -4.83
CA ILE A 454 20.57 -20.33 -6.05
C ILE A 454 19.91 -21.68 -6.38
N HIS A 455 20.66 -22.77 -6.30
CA HIS A 455 20.13 -24.12 -6.52
C HIS A 455 19.04 -24.48 -5.48
N LYS A 456 19.29 -24.16 -4.20
CA LYS A 456 18.33 -24.31 -3.10
C LYS A 456 17.03 -23.54 -3.34
N SER A 457 17.08 -22.31 -3.90
CA SER A 457 15.86 -21.53 -4.17
C SER A 457 15.04 -22.04 -5.37
N HIS A 458 15.53 -23.05 -6.09
CA HIS A 458 14.81 -23.74 -7.18
C HIS A 458 14.40 -25.19 -6.83
N GLY A 459 14.70 -25.67 -5.61
CA GLY A 459 14.24 -26.96 -5.09
C GLY A 459 15.29 -28.06 -5.03
N ASP A 460 16.53 -27.81 -5.47
CA ASP A 460 17.62 -28.79 -5.40
C ASP A 460 18.00 -29.09 -3.93
N VAL A 461 18.54 -30.29 -3.66
CA VAL A 461 18.96 -30.73 -2.32
C VAL A 461 20.47 -31.02 -2.23
N GLN A 462 21.08 -30.72 -1.07
CA GLN A 462 22.53 -30.84 -0.83
C GLN A 462 22.96 -32.27 -0.46
N SER A 463 22.73 -33.21 -1.38
CA SER A 463 23.20 -34.59 -1.34
C SER A 463 23.43 -35.08 -2.77
N ALA A 464 24.00 -36.27 -2.96
CA ALA A 464 23.75 -36.97 -4.22
C ALA A 464 22.24 -37.25 -4.39
N CYS A 465 21.77 -37.44 -5.62
CA CYS A 465 20.55 -38.20 -5.83
C CYS A 465 20.88 -39.65 -5.49
N ASN A 466 20.71 -40.01 -4.21
CA ASN A 466 20.97 -41.38 -3.76
C ASN A 466 20.07 -42.35 -4.52
N GLU A 467 20.61 -43.54 -4.81
CA GLU A 467 19.80 -44.68 -5.22
C GLU A 467 18.71 -44.95 -4.18
N LYS A 468 17.53 -45.38 -4.64
CA LYS A 468 16.30 -45.52 -3.84
C LYS A 468 16.61 -46.09 -2.45
N VAL A 469 16.30 -45.34 -1.39
CA VAL A 469 16.48 -45.82 -0.02
C VAL A 469 15.30 -46.71 0.29
N LEU A 470 15.40 -47.99 -0.11
CA LEU A 470 14.30 -48.93 -0.04
C LEU A 470 14.02 -49.32 1.41
N ILE A 471 12.92 -48.81 1.96
CA ILE A 471 12.38 -49.24 3.25
C ILE A 471 11.34 -50.35 3.02
N THR A 472 11.34 -51.35 3.89
CA THR A 472 10.22 -52.30 3.95
C THR A 472 9.06 -51.64 4.70
N ILE A 473 7.88 -51.68 4.09
CA ILE A 473 6.60 -51.35 4.70
C ILE A 473 5.68 -52.57 4.68
N CYS A 474 4.67 -52.55 5.53
CA CYS A 474 3.52 -53.43 5.43
C CYS A 474 2.34 -52.67 4.80
N HIS A 475 1.92 -53.12 3.63
CA HIS A 475 0.75 -52.65 2.90
C HIS A 475 -0.18 -53.85 2.67
N ASN A 476 -1.44 -53.78 3.11
CA ASN A 476 -2.43 -54.86 2.96
C ASN A 476 -1.91 -56.26 3.38
N ASN A 477 -1.21 -56.34 4.53
CA ASN A 477 -0.53 -57.54 5.05
C ASN A 477 0.57 -58.15 4.14
N GLN A 478 1.02 -57.44 3.11
CA GLN A 478 2.17 -57.82 2.29
C GLN A 478 3.37 -56.88 2.54
N ALA A 479 4.56 -57.47 2.62
CA ALA A 479 5.80 -56.72 2.80
C ALA A 479 6.27 -56.18 1.44
N LEU A 480 6.29 -54.84 1.30
CA LEU A 480 6.67 -54.13 0.08
C LEU A 480 7.89 -53.24 0.37
N SER A 481 8.84 -53.20 -0.57
CA SER A 481 9.99 -52.29 -0.52
C SER A 481 9.71 -51.05 -1.36
N ILE A 482 9.51 -49.90 -0.69
CA ILE A 482 9.27 -48.60 -1.32
C ILE A 482 10.45 -47.65 -1.07
N ASP A 483 10.57 -46.59 -1.86
CA ASP A 483 11.57 -45.54 -1.61
C ASP A 483 11.16 -44.71 -0.38
N GLU A 484 12.09 -44.39 0.52
CA GLU A 484 11.79 -43.78 1.83
C GLU A 484 11.07 -42.42 1.72
N LYS A 485 11.24 -41.70 0.61
CA LYS A 485 10.50 -40.45 0.32
C LYS A 485 8.99 -40.68 0.14
N ASP A 486 8.59 -41.84 -0.37
CA ASP A 486 7.20 -42.18 -0.69
C ASP A 486 6.45 -42.65 0.58
N TRP A 487 7.17 -42.89 1.69
CA TRP A 487 6.65 -43.22 3.02
C TRP A 487 5.52 -42.30 3.48
N ALA A 488 5.63 -40.99 3.23
CA ALA A 488 4.62 -40.03 3.69
C ALA A 488 3.25 -40.24 3.03
N SER A 489 3.23 -40.72 1.78
CA SER A 489 2.00 -41.10 1.07
C SER A 489 1.46 -42.44 1.59
N HIS A 490 2.32 -43.46 1.65
CA HIS A 490 1.95 -44.79 2.14
C HIS A 490 1.42 -44.77 3.60
N ALA A 491 2.06 -44.00 4.49
CA ALA A 491 1.60 -43.81 5.86
C ALA A 491 0.24 -43.07 5.95
N ALA A 492 -0.03 -42.14 5.04
CA ALA A 492 -1.34 -41.48 4.95
C ALA A 492 -2.45 -42.44 4.49
N HIS A 493 -2.09 -43.47 3.72
CA HIS A 493 -2.97 -44.59 3.34
C HIS A 493 -3.01 -45.74 4.38
N GLY A 494 -2.37 -45.58 5.55
CA GLY A 494 -2.45 -46.51 6.68
C GLY A 494 -1.35 -47.59 6.72
N ASP A 495 -0.37 -47.55 5.82
CA ASP A 495 0.74 -48.51 5.82
C ASP A 495 1.66 -48.32 7.03
N THR A 496 2.32 -49.40 7.47
CA THR A 496 3.22 -49.37 8.64
C THR A 496 4.67 -49.66 8.26
N LYS A 497 5.62 -48.96 8.89
CA LYS A 497 7.06 -49.06 8.56
C LYS A 497 7.71 -50.23 9.27
N GLY A 498 8.28 -51.16 8.51
CA GLY A 498 8.85 -52.43 8.99
C GLY A 498 8.20 -53.64 8.32
N ASN A 499 8.56 -54.84 8.78
CA ASN A 499 7.91 -56.07 8.35
C ASN A 499 6.47 -56.14 8.87
N CYS A 500 5.57 -56.74 8.10
CA CYS A 500 4.18 -56.93 8.54
C CYS A 500 4.08 -57.63 9.90
N PRO A 501 3.26 -57.11 10.83
CA PRO A 501 2.97 -57.80 12.08
C PRO A 501 2.38 -59.16 11.74
N GLN A 502 2.89 -60.21 12.38
CA GLN A 502 2.32 -61.55 12.24
C GLN A 502 0.96 -61.51 12.91
N VAL A 503 -0.11 -61.52 12.10
CA VAL A 503 -1.48 -61.47 12.61
C VAL A 503 -1.79 -62.79 13.30
N THR A 504 -1.66 -62.79 14.62
CA THR A 504 -2.15 -63.82 15.52
C THR A 504 -3.65 -63.94 15.35
N MET A 505 -4.08 -65.01 14.68
CA MET A 505 -5.49 -65.37 14.62
C MET A 505 -5.85 -66.12 15.90
N ILE A 506 -6.75 -65.55 16.70
CA ILE A 506 -7.27 -66.18 17.91
C ILE A 506 -8.60 -66.87 17.62
N THR A 507 -8.80 -68.07 18.17
CA THR A 507 -10.10 -68.75 18.11
C THR A 507 -11.00 -68.24 19.23
N ILE A 508 -12.22 -67.85 18.88
CA ILE A 508 -13.24 -67.36 19.80
C ILE A 508 -14.54 -68.16 19.66
N CYS A 509 -15.34 -68.14 20.73
CA CYS A 509 -16.74 -68.52 20.73
C CYS A 509 -17.57 -67.24 20.63
N HIS A 510 -18.18 -67.02 19.47
CA HIS A 510 -18.89 -65.82 19.09
C HIS A 510 -20.41 -65.92 19.38
N VAL A 511 -21.00 -64.83 19.88
CA VAL A 511 -22.44 -64.63 20.10
C VAL A 511 -23.07 -63.99 18.86
N PRO A 512 -23.78 -64.76 18.00
CA PRO A 512 -24.36 -64.19 16.79
C PRO A 512 -25.61 -63.35 17.10
N THR A 513 -25.79 -62.27 16.35
CA THR A 513 -26.95 -61.36 16.46
C THR A 513 -28.29 -61.99 16.06
N GLN A 514 -28.26 -63.15 15.38
CA GLN A 514 -29.43 -63.97 15.07
C GLN A 514 -29.09 -65.45 15.23
N GLY A 515 -29.99 -66.22 15.84
CA GLY A 515 -29.79 -67.63 16.20
C GLY A 515 -29.81 -67.88 17.71
N ASN A 516 -29.74 -69.14 18.12
CA ASN A 516 -29.84 -69.60 19.52
C ASN A 516 -28.65 -70.47 19.97
N GLN A 517 -27.53 -70.42 19.23
CA GLN A 517 -26.29 -71.13 19.51
C GLN A 517 -25.11 -70.22 19.18
N ARG A 518 -24.08 -70.22 20.02
CA ARG A 518 -22.80 -69.55 19.75
C ARG A 518 -21.97 -70.32 18.72
N VAL A 519 -21.16 -69.61 17.96
CA VAL A 519 -20.39 -70.15 16.81
C VAL A 519 -18.90 -70.05 17.08
N THR A 520 -18.14 -71.12 16.83
CA THR A 520 -16.68 -71.07 16.93
C THR A 520 -16.09 -70.51 15.63
N MET A 521 -15.28 -69.47 15.73
CA MET A 521 -14.60 -68.83 14.59
C MET A 521 -13.23 -68.30 14.98
N SER A 522 -12.42 -67.91 13.99
CA SER A 522 -11.11 -67.28 14.22
C SER A 522 -11.13 -65.82 13.76
N ILE A 523 -10.71 -64.90 14.63
CA ILE A 523 -10.59 -63.46 14.38
C ILE A 523 -9.14 -63.01 14.55
N LYS A 524 -8.79 -61.79 14.13
CA LYS A 524 -7.48 -61.20 14.44
C LYS A 524 -7.43 -60.84 15.94
N GLU A 525 -6.28 -61.00 16.59
CA GLU A 525 -6.09 -60.60 18.00
C GLU A 525 -6.41 -59.11 18.24
N SER A 526 -6.21 -58.25 17.23
CA SER A 526 -6.60 -56.83 17.27
C SER A 526 -8.11 -56.58 17.31
N GLU A 527 -8.93 -57.52 16.83
CA GLU A 527 -10.40 -57.43 16.81
C GLU A 527 -11.00 -57.89 18.14
N TRP A 528 -10.20 -58.52 19.01
CA TRP A 528 -10.62 -59.11 20.28
C TRP A 528 -11.41 -58.16 21.18
N ILE A 529 -10.98 -56.90 21.33
CA ILE A 529 -11.62 -55.97 22.27
C ILE A 529 -13.08 -55.67 21.88
N THR A 530 -13.38 -55.57 20.58
CA THR A 530 -14.76 -55.35 20.09
C THR A 530 -15.62 -56.60 20.31
N HIS A 531 -15.08 -57.78 20.02
CA HIS A 531 -15.76 -59.06 20.25
C HIS A 531 -16.01 -59.32 21.75
N GLN A 532 -15.01 -59.04 22.60
CA GLN A 532 -15.12 -59.13 24.06
C GLN A 532 -16.20 -58.19 24.61
N ALA A 533 -16.34 -56.98 24.07
CA ALA A 533 -17.38 -56.03 24.47
C ALA A 533 -18.80 -56.53 24.14
N HIS A 534 -18.95 -57.42 23.16
CA HIS A 534 -20.23 -58.05 22.78
C HIS A 534 -20.49 -59.39 23.51
N GLY A 535 -19.57 -59.84 24.38
CA GLY A 535 -19.74 -61.04 25.21
C GLY A 535 -19.12 -62.32 24.64
N ASP A 536 -18.30 -62.21 23.58
CA ASP A 536 -17.54 -63.34 23.06
C ASP A 536 -16.43 -63.77 24.03
N ILE A 537 -15.98 -65.03 23.94
CA ILE A 537 -14.90 -65.57 24.78
C ILE A 537 -13.82 -66.25 23.94
N ILE A 538 -12.54 -66.15 24.37
CA ILE A 538 -11.43 -66.86 23.73
C ILE A 538 -11.56 -68.37 24.01
N GLY A 539 -11.42 -69.18 22.96
CA GLY A 539 -11.58 -70.64 22.97
C GLY A 539 -12.68 -71.13 22.02
N THR A 540 -12.93 -72.43 22.01
CA THR A 540 -14.02 -73.07 21.24
C THR A 540 -15.32 -73.07 22.05
N CYS A 541 -16.47 -73.00 21.37
CA CYS A 541 -17.77 -73.07 22.03
C CYS A 541 -18.04 -74.43 22.71
N PRO A 542 -18.87 -74.47 23.76
CA PRO A 542 -19.31 -75.72 24.37
C PRO A 542 -20.14 -76.56 23.40
N ALA A 543 -19.95 -77.88 23.40
CA ALA A 543 -20.63 -78.81 22.48
C ALA A 543 -22.14 -78.99 22.73
N ILE A 544 -22.64 -78.50 23.87
CA ILE A 544 -24.06 -78.41 24.23
C ILE A 544 -24.27 -77.03 24.84
N GLU A 545 -25.25 -76.27 24.36
CA GLU A 545 -25.45 -74.89 24.80
C GLU A 545 -26.20 -74.85 26.15
N PRO A 546 -25.66 -74.17 27.19
CA PRO A 546 -26.31 -74.08 28.49
C PRO A 546 -27.55 -73.18 28.43
N THR A 547 -28.61 -73.63 29.11
CA THR A 547 -29.90 -72.94 29.15
C THR A 547 -30.31 -72.57 30.58
N ILE A 548 -31.00 -71.44 30.72
CA ILE A 548 -31.52 -70.93 32.00
C ILE A 548 -33.04 -70.78 31.95
N ASN A 549 -33.69 -71.08 33.07
CA ASN A 549 -35.12 -70.82 33.27
C ASN A 549 -35.31 -69.36 33.70
N ILE A 550 -36.24 -68.66 33.04
CA ILE A 550 -36.59 -67.27 33.31
C ILE A 550 -38.10 -67.11 33.51
N CYS A 551 -38.47 -66.08 34.25
CA CYS A 551 -39.82 -65.56 34.30
C CYS A 551 -39.93 -64.38 33.34
N HIS A 552 -40.66 -64.60 32.24
CA HIS A 552 -40.90 -63.61 31.20
C HIS A 552 -42.15 -62.78 31.50
N ASN A 553 -42.07 -61.46 31.39
CA ASN A 553 -43.24 -60.58 31.41
C ASN A 553 -43.74 -60.38 29.96
N ASN A 554 -44.88 -60.99 29.63
CA ASN A 554 -45.51 -60.76 28.34
C ASN A 554 -46.01 -59.30 28.26
N PRO A 555 -46.09 -58.68 27.06
CA PRO A 555 -46.65 -57.33 26.88
C PRO A 555 -48.06 -57.14 27.47
N ASN A 556 -48.80 -58.24 27.60
CA ASN A 556 -50.14 -58.33 28.17
C ASN A 556 -50.17 -58.22 29.71
N GLY A 557 -49.02 -58.07 30.38
CA GLY A 557 -48.88 -58.02 31.84
C GLY A 557 -48.88 -59.39 32.54
N THR A 558 -49.06 -60.49 31.81
CA THR A 558 -49.01 -61.85 32.36
C THR A 558 -47.58 -62.37 32.43
N LYS A 559 -47.26 -63.14 33.47
CA LYS A 559 -45.93 -63.72 33.67
C LYS A 559 -45.90 -65.21 33.29
N THR A 560 -44.86 -65.65 32.59
CA THR A 560 -44.73 -67.03 32.10
C THR A 560 -43.31 -67.57 32.23
N ASN A 561 -43.17 -68.84 32.62
CA ASN A 561 -41.87 -69.52 32.65
C ASN A 561 -41.39 -69.86 31.24
N LEU A 562 -40.17 -69.42 30.88
CA LEU A 562 -39.49 -69.76 29.62
C LEU A 562 -38.11 -70.35 29.89
N ILE A 563 -37.58 -71.11 28.93
CA ILE A 563 -36.23 -71.67 28.94
C ILE A 563 -35.48 -71.07 27.76
N VAL A 564 -34.35 -70.40 28.03
CA VAL A 564 -33.58 -69.66 27.02
C VAL A 564 -32.09 -70.01 27.10
N PRO A 565 -31.29 -69.89 26.01
CA PRO A 565 -29.84 -69.99 26.09
C PRO A 565 -29.27 -68.95 27.07
N GLU A 566 -28.33 -69.34 27.93
CA GLU A 566 -27.88 -68.51 29.05
C GLU A 566 -27.28 -67.16 28.59
N PHE A 567 -26.63 -67.13 27.42
CA PHE A 567 -26.05 -65.90 26.87
C PHE A 567 -27.10 -64.84 26.50
N LYS A 568 -28.34 -65.24 26.21
CA LYS A 568 -29.46 -64.31 25.93
C LYS A 568 -30.09 -63.71 27.17
N TRP A 569 -29.58 -64.02 28.36
CA TRP A 569 -30.08 -63.45 29.61
C TRP A 569 -30.13 -61.91 29.58
N ASN A 570 -29.14 -61.25 29.00
CA ASN A 570 -29.07 -59.78 29.01
C ASN A 570 -30.17 -59.13 28.13
N GLU A 571 -30.56 -59.78 27.03
CA GLU A 571 -31.68 -59.34 26.17
C GLU A 571 -32.98 -59.37 27.00
N HIS A 572 -33.30 -60.52 27.59
CA HIS A 572 -34.48 -60.72 28.44
C HIS A 572 -34.50 -59.81 29.68
N PHE A 573 -33.35 -59.62 30.34
CA PHE A 573 -33.22 -58.71 31.47
C PHE A 573 -33.51 -57.25 31.10
N SER A 574 -33.06 -56.80 29.92
CA SER A 574 -33.34 -55.44 29.44
C SER A 574 -34.83 -55.18 29.15
N HIS A 575 -35.58 -56.24 28.83
CA HIS A 575 -37.04 -56.23 28.71
C HIS A 575 -37.77 -56.46 30.05
N GLY A 576 -37.05 -56.57 31.17
CA GLY A 576 -37.59 -56.61 32.53
C GLY A 576 -37.87 -58.02 33.09
N ASP A 577 -37.42 -59.08 32.43
CA ASP A 577 -37.57 -60.46 32.90
C ASP A 577 -36.69 -60.74 34.13
N SER A 578 -36.99 -61.82 34.87
CA SER A 578 -36.22 -62.23 36.08
C SER A 578 -35.73 -63.68 36.00
N LYS A 579 -34.49 -63.98 36.43
CA LYS A 579 -33.96 -65.35 36.51
C LYS A 579 -34.79 -66.21 37.48
N GLY A 580 -34.97 -67.49 37.14
CA GLY A 580 -35.78 -68.44 37.91
C GLY A 580 -37.25 -68.47 37.47
N THR A 581 -38.03 -69.37 38.08
CA THR A 581 -39.48 -69.48 37.83
C THR A 581 -40.24 -68.29 38.41
N CYS A 582 -41.32 -67.89 37.75
CA CYS A 582 -42.18 -66.78 38.20
C CYS A 582 -42.67 -66.98 39.63
N PRO A 583 -42.36 -66.05 40.56
CA PRO A 583 -42.90 -66.11 41.91
C PRO A 583 -44.37 -65.69 41.91
N GLU A 584 -45.23 -66.50 42.53
CA GLU A 584 -46.51 -66.01 43.02
C GLU A 584 -46.22 -64.99 44.13
N ILE A 585 -46.60 -63.73 43.91
CA ILE A 585 -46.18 -62.63 44.79
C ILE A 585 -47.20 -62.50 45.94
N PRO A 586 -46.81 -62.71 47.21
CA PRO A 586 -47.67 -62.37 48.32
C PRO A 586 -47.67 -60.85 48.53
N PHE A 587 -48.83 -60.27 48.80
CA PHE A 587 -49.01 -58.85 49.09
C PHE A 587 -49.46 -58.66 50.55
N ILE A 588 -49.14 -57.50 51.12
CA ILE A 588 -49.48 -57.18 52.51
C ILE A 588 -50.90 -56.62 52.58
N ILE A 589 -51.66 -57.12 53.56
CA ILE A 589 -52.95 -56.56 53.99
C ILE A 589 -52.85 -56.06 55.43
N CYS A 590 -53.63 -55.03 55.73
CA CYS A 590 -53.90 -54.61 57.10
C CYS A 590 -55.07 -55.45 57.60
N HIS A 591 -54.74 -56.53 58.32
CA HIS A 591 -55.67 -57.50 58.86
C HIS A 591 -56.19 -57.04 60.23
N ASN A 592 -57.49 -57.18 60.47
CA ASN A 592 -58.11 -56.81 61.74
C ASN A 592 -58.39 -58.05 62.59
N ASN A 593 -57.48 -58.36 63.52
CA ASN A 593 -57.49 -59.60 64.30
C ASN A 593 -58.77 -59.73 65.16
N PRO A 594 -59.68 -60.69 64.87
CA PRO A 594 -60.97 -60.78 65.54
C PRO A 594 -60.91 -61.10 67.04
N SER A 595 -59.78 -61.61 67.53
CA SER A 595 -59.59 -62.00 68.93
C SER A 595 -59.00 -60.88 69.80
N THR A 596 -58.37 -59.87 69.21
CA THR A 596 -57.66 -58.80 69.93
C THR A 596 -58.15 -57.39 69.58
N GLY A 597 -58.83 -57.21 68.44
CA GLY A 597 -59.26 -55.91 67.94
C GLY A 597 -58.11 -55.01 67.46
N GLN A 598 -56.90 -55.56 67.31
CA GLN A 598 -55.75 -54.84 66.78
C GLN A 598 -55.60 -55.06 65.27
N LYS A 599 -55.00 -54.06 64.61
CA LYS A 599 -54.73 -54.06 63.18
C LYS A 599 -53.27 -54.41 62.92
N GLU A 600 -53.05 -55.50 62.21
CA GLU A 600 -51.77 -56.18 62.05
C GLU A 600 -51.42 -56.32 60.56
N ASN A 601 -50.14 -56.21 60.20
CA ASN A 601 -49.69 -56.40 58.82
C ASN A 601 -49.39 -57.88 58.56
N ILE A 602 -50.14 -58.53 57.67
CA ILE A 602 -49.89 -59.93 57.27
C ILE A 602 -49.77 -60.04 55.74
N SER A 603 -49.00 -61.03 55.28
CA SER A 603 -48.76 -61.28 53.86
C SER A 603 -49.58 -62.46 53.35
N ILE A 604 -50.33 -62.27 52.27
CA ILE A 604 -51.18 -63.30 51.64
C ILE A 604 -51.00 -63.32 50.11
N TYR A 605 -51.29 -64.45 49.47
CA TYR A 605 -51.27 -64.58 48.01
C TYR A 605 -52.63 -64.14 47.40
N GLU A 606 -52.63 -63.70 46.14
CA GLU A 606 -53.84 -63.21 45.44
C GLU A 606 -54.97 -64.25 45.40
N SER A 607 -54.62 -65.54 45.36
CA SER A 607 -55.55 -66.68 45.47
C SER A 607 -56.33 -66.75 46.79
N GLY A 608 -55.83 -66.15 47.87
CA GLY A 608 -56.51 -66.08 49.19
C GLY A 608 -57.29 -64.79 49.43
N TRP A 609 -57.15 -63.76 48.59
CA TRP A 609 -57.69 -62.42 48.84
C TRP A 609 -59.21 -62.39 49.06
N ALA A 610 -59.96 -63.19 48.30
CA ALA A 610 -61.43 -63.19 48.33
C ALA A 610 -62.03 -63.56 49.71
N GLN A 611 -61.29 -64.32 50.54
CA GLN A 611 -61.73 -64.66 51.90
C GLN A 611 -61.43 -63.52 52.89
N HIS A 612 -60.23 -62.94 52.84
CA HIS A 612 -59.85 -61.81 53.71
C HIS A 612 -60.69 -60.55 53.44
N ALA A 613 -60.96 -60.24 52.17
CA ALA A 613 -61.83 -59.12 51.79
C ALA A 613 -63.25 -59.22 52.38
N ALA A 614 -63.78 -60.44 52.53
CA ALA A 614 -65.10 -60.69 53.09
C ALA A 614 -65.19 -60.45 54.61
N HIS A 615 -64.04 -60.40 55.31
CA HIS A 615 -63.96 -60.14 56.75
C HIS A 615 -63.57 -58.69 57.11
N GLY A 616 -63.41 -57.81 56.11
CA GLY A 616 -63.16 -56.37 56.32
C GLY A 616 -61.69 -55.95 56.35
N ASP A 617 -60.77 -56.84 55.97
CA ASP A 617 -59.36 -56.51 55.77
C ASP A 617 -59.16 -55.64 54.52
N ILE A 618 -58.11 -54.81 54.50
CA ILE A 618 -57.81 -53.89 53.39
C ILE A 618 -56.43 -54.16 52.78
N LYS A 619 -56.31 -54.02 51.44
CA LYS A 619 -55.02 -54.12 50.73
C LYS A 619 -54.10 -52.97 51.14
N GLY A 620 -52.83 -53.27 51.41
CA GLY A 620 -51.84 -52.31 51.90
C GLY A 620 -51.65 -52.36 53.41
N ALA A 621 -50.52 -51.84 53.89
CA ALA A 621 -50.15 -51.87 55.30
C ALA A 621 -50.97 -50.90 56.17
N CYS A 622 -51.13 -51.23 57.45
CA CYS A 622 -51.81 -50.40 58.43
C CYS A 622 -51.11 -49.04 58.61
N PRO A 623 -51.85 -47.91 58.66
CA PRO A 623 -51.24 -46.58 58.72
C PRO A 623 -50.45 -46.32 60.02
N VAL A 624 -49.24 -45.78 59.86
CA VAL A 624 -48.39 -45.26 60.95
C VAL A 624 -47.96 -43.83 60.57
N VAL A 625 -47.89 -42.93 61.54
CA VAL A 625 -47.53 -41.52 61.32
C VAL A 625 -46.03 -41.32 61.55
N GLU A 626 -45.26 -41.02 60.50
CA GLU A 626 -43.85 -40.63 60.63
C GLU A 626 -43.69 -39.19 61.16
N THR A 627 -42.64 -38.98 61.94
CA THR A 627 -42.16 -37.66 62.35
C THR A 627 -41.58 -36.87 61.16
N GLN A 628 -41.80 -35.55 61.16
CA GLN A 628 -41.26 -34.65 60.13
C GLN A 628 -40.27 -33.65 60.71
N LEU A 629 -39.24 -33.35 59.91
CA LEU A 629 -38.14 -32.45 60.22
C LEU A 629 -38.17 -31.24 59.29
N THR A 630 -38.04 -30.04 59.88
CA THR A 630 -37.88 -28.79 59.12
C THR A 630 -36.40 -28.58 58.79
N ILE A 631 -36.10 -28.29 57.52
CA ILE A 631 -34.74 -28.08 57.01
C ILE A 631 -34.64 -26.81 56.16
N CYS A 632 -33.44 -26.24 56.11
CA CYS A 632 -33.06 -25.20 55.16
C CYS A 632 -32.38 -25.87 53.96
N HIS A 633 -33.07 -25.85 52.82
CA HIS A 633 -32.69 -26.54 51.59
C HIS A 633 -31.99 -25.63 50.58
N HIS A 634 -30.89 -26.10 49.99
CA HIS A 634 -30.18 -25.44 48.89
C HIS A 634 -30.73 -25.87 47.53
N ILE A 635 -31.26 -24.91 46.76
CA ILE A 635 -31.92 -25.19 45.47
C ILE A 635 -30.86 -25.51 44.39
N PRO A 636 -30.83 -26.72 43.80
CA PRO A 636 -29.87 -27.07 42.77
C PRO A 636 -29.96 -26.14 41.55
N GLY A 637 -28.82 -25.67 41.06
CA GLY A 637 -28.73 -24.77 39.91
C GLY A 637 -28.98 -23.28 40.19
N GLN A 638 -29.34 -22.87 41.42
CA GLN A 638 -29.45 -21.45 41.79
C GLN A 638 -28.48 -21.08 42.93
N LEU A 639 -27.26 -20.71 42.54
CA LEU A 639 -26.17 -20.38 43.46
C LEU A 639 -26.59 -19.30 44.47
N GLY A 640 -26.49 -19.61 45.76
CA GLY A 640 -26.76 -18.67 46.86
C GLY A 640 -28.24 -18.54 47.29
N LYS A 641 -29.18 -19.32 46.74
CA LYS A 641 -30.57 -19.35 47.25
C LYS A 641 -30.84 -20.57 48.14
N THR A 642 -31.55 -20.32 49.24
CA THR A 642 -32.04 -21.34 50.17
C THR A 642 -33.52 -21.17 50.45
N GLN A 643 -34.19 -22.26 50.84
CA GLN A 643 -35.62 -22.28 51.18
C GLN A 643 -35.89 -23.22 52.35
N THR A 644 -36.67 -22.76 53.33
CA THR A 644 -37.16 -23.61 54.42
C THR A 644 -38.24 -24.57 53.90
N ILE A 645 -38.06 -25.87 54.09
CA ILE A 645 -39.04 -26.92 53.75
C ILE A 645 -39.16 -27.94 54.88
N THR A 646 -40.20 -28.78 54.86
CA THR A 646 -40.38 -29.88 55.82
C THR A 646 -40.35 -31.23 55.10
N ILE A 647 -39.61 -32.20 55.65
CA ILE A 647 -39.44 -33.53 55.08
C ILE A 647 -39.71 -34.63 56.13
N PRO A 648 -40.07 -35.86 55.73
CA PRO A 648 -40.07 -37.01 56.64
C PRO A 648 -38.67 -37.27 57.20
N GLU A 649 -38.57 -37.67 58.46
CA GLU A 649 -37.30 -37.99 59.14
C GLU A 649 -36.50 -39.06 58.38
N SER A 650 -37.20 -40.03 57.77
CA SER A 650 -36.68 -41.07 56.90
C SER A 650 -35.92 -40.57 55.64
N LYS A 651 -35.99 -39.27 55.31
CA LYS A 651 -35.30 -38.65 54.16
C LYS A 651 -34.11 -37.77 54.53
N TRP A 652 -33.85 -37.50 55.81
CA TRP A 652 -32.86 -36.52 56.25
C TRP A 652 -31.43 -36.78 55.74
N GLN A 653 -30.94 -38.02 55.78
CA GLN A 653 -29.54 -38.31 55.41
C GLN A 653 -29.23 -37.99 53.94
N LEU A 654 -30.20 -38.12 53.03
CA LEU A 654 -30.04 -37.77 51.62
C LEU A 654 -29.90 -36.25 51.44
N HIS A 655 -30.80 -35.47 52.05
CA HIS A 655 -30.73 -34.01 52.03
C HIS A 655 -29.43 -33.48 52.66
N LYS A 656 -29.02 -34.05 53.79
CA LYS A 656 -27.74 -33.75 54.44
C LYS A 656 -26.53 -34.00 53.52
N SER A 657 -26.55 -35.05 52.68
CA SER A 657 -25.47 -35.32 51.73
C SER A 657 -25.38 -34.32 50.56
N HIS A 658 -26.41 -33.51 50.33
CA HIS A 658 -26.43 -32.44 49.34
C HIS A 658 -26.19 -31.04 49.94
N GLY A 659 -25.90 -30.94 51.25
CA GLY A 659 -25.53 -29.68 51.92
C GLY A 659 -26.66 -28.99 52.69
N ASP A 660 -27.85 -29.58 52.76
CA ASP A 660 -28.97 -29.02 53.50
C ASP A 660 -28.75 -29.04 55.02
N GLN A 661 -29.31 -28.06 55.74
CA GLN A 661 -29.15 -27.88 57.19
C GLN A 661 -30.46 -28.07 57.96
N LEU A 662 -30.39 -28.52 59.21
CA LEU A 662 -31.58 -28.70 60.05
C LEU A 662 -32.03 -27.35 60.65
N GLY A 663 -33.32 -27.04 60.59
CA GLY A 663 -33.90 -25.77 61.06
C GLY A 663 -34.42 -24.87 59.93
N VAL A 664 -34.74 -23.62 60.27
CA VAL A 664 -35.23 -22.62 59.30
C VAL A 664 -34.07 -21.79 58.74
N CYS A 665 -34.16 -21.36 57.48
CA CYS A 665 -33.14 -20.50 56.88
C CYS A 665 -33.12 -19.12 57.56
N ILE A 666 -31.98 -18.76 58.15
CA ILE A 666 -31.70 -17.40 58.66
C ILE A 666 -30.76 -16.72 57.66
N VAL A 667 -31.16 -15.58 57.12
CA VAL A 667 -30.37 -14.82 56.14
C VAL A 667 -29.82 -13.56 56.80
N GLU A 668 -28.53 -13.55 57.08
CA GLU A 668 -27.83 -12.31 57.44
C GLU A 668 -27.59 -11.48 56.16
N GLU A 669 -28.12 -10.25 56.13
CA GLU A 669 -27.93 -9.37 54.97
C GLU A 669 -26.47 -8.88 54.89
N LYS A 670 -25.71 -9.46 53.97
CA LYS A 670 -24.32 -9.11 53.69
C LYS A 670 -24.19 -7.65 53.26
N ILE A 671 -23.55 -6.85 54.10
CA ILE A 671 -23.18 -5.45 53.81
C ILE A 671 -21.95 -5.44 52.91
N ILE A 672 -21.95 -4.58 51.88
CA ILE A 672 -20.83 -4.38 50.96
C ILE A 672 -20.42 -2.90 50.88
N PRO A 673 -19.10 -2.60 50.86
CA PRO A 673 -18.61 -1.26 50.54
C PRO A 673 -18.72 -1.00 49.04
N ILE A 674 -19.17 0.19 48.68
CA ILE A 674 -19.23 0.69 47.30
C ILE A 674 -18.63 2.10 47.21
N CYS A 675 -18.16 2.44 46.02
CA CYS A 675 -17.79 3.79 45.64
C CYS A 675 -18.99 4.45 44.95
N HIS A 676 -19.62 5.38 45.64
CA HIS A 676 -20.84 6.06 45.22
C HIS A 676 -20.55 7.46 44.66
N PHE A 677 -21.23 7.87 43.58
CA PHE A 677 -21.15 9.25 43.07
C PHE A 677 -22.29 10.12 43.63
N ASN A 678 -21.95 10.95 44.61
CA ASN A 678 -22.87 11.88 45.26
C ASN A 678 -23.12 13.08 44.34
N THR A 679 -24.26 13.07 43.63
CA THR A 679 -24.67 14.12 42.67
C THR A 679 -24.82 15.50 43.30
N SER A 680 -25.06 15.57 44.61
CA SER A 680 -25.15 16.81 45.40
C SER A 680 -23.78 17.48 45.65
N THR A 681 -22.71 16.69 45.74
CA THR A 681 -21.34 17.18 46.04
C THR A 681 -20.39 17.11 44.84
N GLY A 682 -20.78 16.40 43.77
CA GLY A 682 -19.98 16.18 42.57
C GLY A 682 -18.77 15.27 42.80
N LYS A 683 -18.78 14.46 43.87
CA LYS A 683 -17.63 13.66 44.31
C LYS A 683 -17.97 12.19 44.45
N LYS A 684 -16.93 11.34 44.35
CA LYS A 684 -17.01 9.92 44.66
C LYS A 684 -16.65 9.67 46.12
N GLU A 685 -17.55 9.01 46.85
CA GLU A 685 -17.52 8.84 48.30
C GLU A 685 -17.70 7.34 48.63
N ASN A 686 -17.05 6.84 49.68
CA ASN A 686 -17.18 5.45 50.11
C ASN A 686 -18.39 5.29 51.02
N ILE A 687 -19.36 4.45 50.63
CA ILE A 687 -20.53 4.11 51.46
C ILE A 687 -20.70 2.61 51.58
N ASN A 688 -21.37 2.16 52.64
CA ASN A 688 -21.73 0.76 52.84
C ASN A 688 -23.24 0.60 52.59
N ILE A 689 -23.60 -0.33 51.71
CA ILE A 689 -25.00 -0.69 51.40
C ILE A 689 -25.21 -2.19 51.64
N LYS A 690 -26.46 -2.65 51.65
CA LYS A 690 -26.75 -4.09 51.62
C LYS A 690 -26.51 -4.64 50.22
N GLU A 691 -26.06 -5.88 50.09
CA GLU A 691 -25.88 -6.50 48.78
C GLU A 691 -27.20 -6.71 48.01
N SER A 692 -28.34 -6.74 48.73
CA SER A 692 -29.69 -6.68 48.18
C SER A 692 -30.01 -5.36 47.46
N GLU A 693 -29.39 -4.24 47.85
CA GLU A 693 -29.60 -2.89 47.30
C GLU A 693 -28.69 -2.60 46.09
N TRP A 694 -27.68 -3.43 45.84
CA TRP A 694 -26.64 -3.23 44.81
C TRP A 694 -27.18 -2.91 43.42
N ASN A 695 -28.23 -3.59 42.97
CA ASN A 695 -28.73 -3.45 41.60
C ASN A 695 -29.29 -2.05 41.30
N GLN A 696 -29.73 -1.30 42.32
CA GLN A 696 -30.19 0.09 42.15
C GLN A 696 -28.98 1.03 42.03
N HIS A 697 -27.97 0.88 42.89
CA HIS A 697 -26.72 1.65 42.85
C HIS A 697 -25.94 1.42 41.54
N ALA A 698 -25.86 0.17 41.07
CA ALA A 698 -25.22 -0.18 39.80
C ALA A 698 -25.85 0.54 38.60
N ALA A 699 -27.18 0.70 38.58
CA ALA A 699 -27.90 1.39 37.51
C ALA A 699 -27.60 2.90 37.46
N HIS A 700 -27.10 3.49 38.54
CA HIS A 700 -26.68 4.90 38.62
C HIS A 700 -25.15 5.11 38.43
N GLY A 701 -24.39 4.05 38.14
CA GLY A 701 -22.96 4.15 37.82
C GLY A 701 -22.00 4.04 39.02
N ASP A 702 -22.49 3.59 40.17
CA ASP A 702 -21.66 3.25 41.33
C ASP A 702 -20.88 1.93 41.10
N SER A 703 -19.78 1.71 41.83
CA SER A 703 -18.92 0.52 41.66
C SER A 703 -18.67 -0.21 42.99
N LYS A 704 -18.72 -1.55 43.02
CA LYS A 704 -18.35 -2.34 44.23
C LYS A 704 -16.89 -2.11 44.61
N GLY A 705 -16.63 -2.07 45.92
CA GLY A 705 -15.31 -1.77 46.48
C GLY A 705 -15.08 -0.29 46.78
N LEU A 706 -13.96 0.02 47.43
CA LEU A 706 -13.58 1.40 47.79
C LEU A 706 -13.17 2.21 46.55
N CYS A 707 -13.46 3.50 46.55
CA CYS A 707 -13.07 4.43 45.50
C CYS A 707 -11.55 4.39 45.25
N PRO A 708 -11.10 4.30 43.98
CA PRO A 708 -9.68 4.34 43.63
C PRO A 708 -9.01 5.59 44.19
N LYS A 709 -7.89 5.41 44.91
CA LYS A 709 -7.00 6.53 45.24
C LYS A 709 -6.35 7.03 43.95
N PRO A 710 -6.13 8.35 43.78
CA PRO A 710 -5.48 8.87 42.58
C PRO A 710 -4.04 8.34 42.51
N VAL A 711 -3.78 7.51 41.50
CA VAL A 711 -2.41 7.07 41.17
C VAL A 711 -1.69 8.26 40.54
N LYS A 712 -0.49 8.56 41.04
CA LYS A 712 0.34 9.62 40.49
C LYS A 712 0.78 9.24 39.07
N GLN A 713 0.45 10.08 38.10
CA GLN A 713 0.94 9.95 36.74
C GLN A 713 2.25 10.73 36.56
N ILE A 714 3.08 10.25 35.65
CA ILE A 714 4.31 10.89 35.21
C ILE A 714 4.24 11.09 33.69
N THR A 715 4.84 12.18 33.21
CA THR A 715 4.95 12.45 31.77
C THR A 715 6.24 11.85 31.23
N ILE A 716 6.14 11.08 30.15
CA ILE A 716 7.28 10.49 29.44
C ILE A 716 7.24 10.83 27.95
N CYS A 717 8.42 10.83 27.34
CA CYS A 717 8.63 10.93 25.91
C CYS A 717 8.88 9.51 25.37
N HIS A 718 7.88 8.97 24.69
CA HIS A 718 7.85 7.61 24.17
C HIS A 718 8.52 7.50 22.80
N HIS A 719 9.35 6.46 22.60
CA HIS A 719 10.14 6.25 21.39
C HIS A 719 9.69 5.01 20.61
N ILE A 720 9.04 5.20 19.46
CA ILE A 720 8.44 4.11 18.68
C ILE A 720 9.53 3.36 17.87
N PRO A 721 9.70 2.04 18.05
CA PRO A 721 10.70 1.27 17.30
C PRO A 721 10.48 1.34 15.79
N GLY A 722 11.51 1.74 15.05
CA GLY A 722 11.48 1.84 13.58
C GLY A 722 11.16 3.23 13.01
N ASN A 723 10.99 4.27 13.85
CA ASN A 723 10.88 5.66 13.39
C ASN A 723 11.40 6.67 14.41
N ASP A 724 12.73 6.81 14.48
CA ASP A 724 13.48 7.70 15.39
C ASP A 724 13.14 9.20 15.24
N ALA A 725 12.32 9.59 14.26
CA ALA A 725 11.86 10.96 14.04
C ALA A 725 10.52 11.29 14.70
N ASN A 726 9.77 10.29 15.19
CA ASN A 726 8.46 10.48 15.83
C ASN A 726 8.48 9.99 17.29
N THR A 727 8.85 10.88 18.21
CA THR A 727 8.65 10.67 19.65
C THR A 727 7.33 11.29 20.12
N GLN A 728 6.67 10.69 21.11
CA GLN A 728 5.35 11.11 21.57
C GLN A 728 5.32 11.36 23.09
N THR A 729 4.92 12.56 23.50
CA THR A 729 4.63 12.87 24.91
C THR A 729 3.37 12.11 25.34
N ILE A 730 3.48 11.25 26.35
CA ILE A 730 2.34 10.53 26.97
C ILE A 730 2.43 10.58 28.50
N SER A 731 1.29 10.45 29.17
CA SER A 731 1.23 10.34 30.64
C SER A 731 0.93 8.90 31.04
N ILE A 732 1.80 8.30 31.84
CA ILE A 732 1.65 6.93 32.35
C ILE A 732 1.56 6.91 33.88
N PRO A 733 0.97 5.86 34.50
CA PRO A 733 1.09 5.61 35.93
C PRO A 733 2.57 5.47 36.37
N GLU A 734 2.92 6.04 37.52
CA GLU A 734 4.31 6.00 38.03
C GLU A 734 4.84 4.57 38.26
N ASN A 735 3.94 3.60 38.50
CA ASN A 735 4.26 2.18 38.64
C ASN A 735 4.60 1.45 37.33
N GLU A 736 4.38 2.06 36.15
CA GLU A 736 4.68 1.46 34.83
C GLU A 736 6.00 1.97 34.23
N TRP A 737 6.67 2.93 34.91
CA TRP A 737 7.91 3.55 34.46
C TRP A 737 9.03 2.55 34.13
N SER A 738 9.24 1.53 34.96
CA SER A 738 10.36 0.59 34.79
C SER A 738 10.29 -0.21 33.49
N THR A 739 9.09 -0.52 33.00
CA THR A 739 8.88 -1.18 31.71
C THR A 739 9.17 -0.22 30.56
N HIS A 740 8.62 0.99 30.59
CA HIS A 740 8.87 2.02 29.57
C HIS A 740 10.35 2.41 29.45
N GLN A 741 11.04 2.57 30.59
CA GLN A 741 12.47 2.85 30.64
C GLN A 741 13.32 1.74 29.97
N ALA A 742 12.91 0.48 30.07
CA ALA A 742 13.61 -0.64 29.44
C ALA A 742 13.47 -0.66 27.90
N HIS A 743 12.48 0.03 27.34
CA HIS A 743 12.26 0.17 25.90
C HIS A 743 12.85 1.46 25.28
N GLY A 744 13.50 2.30 26.07
CA GLY A 744 14.22 3.50 25.60
C GLY A 744 13.49 4.84 25.83
N ASP A 745 12.33 4.82 26.49
CA ASP A 745 11.56 6.04 26.78
C ASP A 745 12.26 6.94 27.80
N GLN A 746 12.04 8.26 27.68
CA GLN A 746 12.66 9.28 28.55
C GLN A 746 11.62 9.97 29.45
N LEU A 747 12.04 10.41 30.63
CA LEU A 747 11.17 11.13 31.56
C LEU A 747 11.09 12.63 31.18
N GLY A 748 9.91 13.14 30.86
CA GLY A 748 9.68 14.52 30.41
C GLY A 748 8.81 14.64 29.13
N GLU A 749 8.62 15.87 28.64
CA GLU A 749 7.97 16.11 27.33
C GLU A 749 8.94 15.93 26.16
N CYS A 750 8.43 15.46 25.02
CA CYS A 750 9.20 15.42 23.78
C CYS A 750 9.42 16.83 23.17
N PRO A 751 10.55 17.08 22.48
CA PRO A 751 10.77 18.31 21.72
C PRO A 751 9.69 18.53 20.66
N LYS A 752 9.11 19.73 20.60
CA LYS A 752 7.98 20.04 19.70
C LYS A 752 8.42 20.08 18.23
N PRO A 753 7.64 19.51 17.29
CA PRO A 753 7.98 19.52 15.87
C PRO A 753 7.94 20.93 15.28
N ILE A 754 8.90 21.22 14.40
CA ILE A 754 9.04 22.53 13.74
C ILE A 754 7.95 22.69 12.67
N LYS A 755 7.15 23.75 12.79
CA LYS A 755 6.12 24.12 11.81
C LYS A 755 6.69 25.00 10.70
N TYR A 756 6.29 24.72 9.46
CA TYR A 756 6.71 25.43 8.25
C TYR A 756 5.51 26.08 7.55
N ILE A 757 5.76 27.20 6.87
CA ILE A 757 4.79 27.97 6.08
C ILE A 757 5.34 28.18 4.65
N MET A 758 4.46 28.49 3.69
CA MET A 758 4.87 28.83 2.32
C MET A 758 4.72 30.33 2.07
N ILE A 759 5.69 30.89 1.37
CA ILE A 759 5.79 32.33 1.05
C ILE A 759 6.22 32.53 -0.41
N CYS A 760 5.88 33.70 -0.94
CA CYS A 760 6.32 34.18 -2.24
C CYS A 760 7.48 35.14 -2.01
N HIS A 761 8.71 34.64 -2.18
CA HIS A 761 9.95 35.36 -1.90
C HIS A 761 10.35 36.27 -3.07
N HIS A 762 10.53 37.56 -2.81
CA HIS A 762 10.93 38.55 -3.82
C HIS A 762 12.45 38.68 -3.88
N ILE A 763 13.06 38.22 -4.97
CA ILE A 763 14.51 38.01 -5.07
C ILE A 763 15.25 39.35 -5.24
N PRO A 764 16.02 39.84 -4.25
CA PRO A 764 16.66 41.15 -4.34
C PRO A 764 17.77 41.16 -5.40
N GLY A 765 17.80 42.23 -6.20
CA GLY A 765 18.79 42.39 -7.29
C GLY A 765 18.42 41.69 -8.61
N LYS A 766 17.23 41.08 -8.70
CA LYS A 766 16.74 40.34 -9.88
C LYS A 766 15.46 40.94 -10.50
N GLY A 767 15.38 42.27 -10.61
CA GLY A 767 14.39 42.95 -11.46
C GLY A 767 12.89 42.70 -11.17
N GLY A 768 12.54 42.14 -10.01
CA GLY A 768 11.16 41.78 -9.66
C GLY A 768 10.82 40.28 -9.77
N GLU A 769 11.79 39.39 -10.02
CA GLU A 769 11.57 37.94 -9.95
C GLU A 769 11.09 37.51 -8.54
N THR A 770 10.01 36.72 -8.49
CA THR A 770 9.48 36.15 -7.25
C THR A 770 9.41 34.61 -7.31
N GLN A 771 9.68 33.95 -6.19
CA GLN A 771 9.75 32.48 -6.09
C GLN A 771 9.02 31.95 -4.85
N THR A 772 8.16 30.94 -5.03
CA THR A 772 7.53 30.24 -3.91
C THR A 772 8.55 29.41 -3.14
N ILE A 773 8.72 29.64 -1.84
CA ILE A 773 9.60 28.87 -0.94
C ILE A 773 8.89 28.51 0.36
N SER A 774 9.39 27.47 1.04
CA SER A 774 8.90 27.02 2.35
C SER A 774 9.91 27.33 3.45
N ILE A 775 9.50 28.05 4.48
CA ILE A 775 10.32 28.51 5.61
C ILE A 775 9.71 28.07 6.94
N LYS A 776 10.44 28.14 8.06
CA LYS A 776 9.81 27.91 9.38
C LYS A 776 8.84 29.05 9.69
N GLU A 777 7.79 28.77 10.45
CA GLU A 777 6.87 29.80 10.93
C GLU A 777 7.60 30.87 11.79
N SER A 778 8.64 30.47 12.52
CA SER A 778 9.53 31.37 13.26
C SER A 778 10.43 32.26 12.38
N GLU A 779 10.53 31.97 11.09
CA GLU A 779 11.37 32.71 10.12
C GLU A 779 10.54 33.73 9.31
N TRP A 780 9.20 33.71 9.46
CA TRP A 780 8.26 34.55 8.70
C TRP A 780 8.59 36.04 8.75
N ASN A 781 8.77 36.58 9.96
CA ASN A 781 8.96 38.01 10.18
C ASN A 781 10.21 38.57 9.47
N ILE A 782 11.23 37.72 9.22
CA ILE A 782 12.43 38.10 8.48
C ILE A 782 12.06 38.26 6.99
N HIS A 783 11.43 37.25 6.42
CA HIS A 783 11.02 37.22 5.02
C HIS A 783 10.00 38.31 4.66
N GLN A 784 8.96 38.49 5.49
CA GLN A 784 7.96 39.55 5.30
C GLN A 784 8.60 40.94 5.23
N SER A 785 9.68 41.18 5.99
CA SER A 785 10.41 42.46 5.99
C SER A 785 11.24 42.73 4.73
N HIS A 786 11.46 41.72 3.88
CA HIS A 786 12.18 41.81 2.61
C HIS A 786 11.27 42.02 1.39
N GLY A 787 9.95 42.12 1.59
CA GLY A 787 8.96 42.24 0.51
C GLY A 787 8.27 40.92 0.13
N ASP A 788 8.54 39.85 0.87
CA ASP A 788 7.94 38.53 0.63
C ASP A 788 6.47 38.50 1.08
N GLN A 789 5.63 37.80 0.33
CA GLN A 789 4.20 37.66 0.60
C GLN A 789 3.87 36.27 1.17
N LEU A 790 2.81 36.14 1.96
CA LEU A 790 2.35 34.84 2.48
C LEU A 790 1.54 34.11 1.39
N GLY A 791 1.85 32.83 1.13
CA GLY A 791 1.28 32.07 0.01
C GLY A 791 2.24 31.88 -1.17
N ALA A 792 1.76 31.37 -2.30
CA ALA A 792 2.58 31.07 -3.48
C ALA A 792 2.58 32.19 -4.52
N CYS A 793 3.67 32.35 -5.27
CA CYS A 793 3.79 33.36 -6.32
C CYS A 793 2.91 33.05 -7.54
N THR A 794 2.23 34.07 -8.04
CA THR A 794 1.36 34.02 -9.23
C THR A 794 2.09 34.55 -10.46
N VAL A 795 2.69 33.66 -11.26
CA VAL A 795 3.35 34.02 -12.53
C VAL A 795 2.30 34.11 -13.65
N VAL A 796 2.23 35.27 -14.31
CA VAL A 796 1.37 35.49 -15.49
C VAL A 796 2.25 35.47 -16.74
N ASP A 797 2.25 34.36 -17.48
CA ASP A 797 3.04 34.21 -18.71
C ASP A 797 2.27 34.75 -19.93
N ASN A 798 2.62 35.98 -20.32
CA ASN A 798 1.92 36.74 -21.36
C ASN A 798 2.27 36.23 -22.77
N ASP A 799 1.30 36.35 -23.69
CA ASP A 799 1.49 36.07 -25.11
C ASP A 799 2.10 37.30 -25.82
N ILE A 800 3.18 37.08 -26.57
CA ILE A 800 3.88 38.11 -27.35
C ILE A 800 3.86 37.77 -28.85
N GLN A 801 3.83 38.82 -29.67
CA GLN A 801 3.93 38.74 -31.13
C GLN A 801 5.40 38.85 -31.56
N ILE A 802 5.85 37.94 -32.43
CA ILE A 802 7.18 37.98 -33.02
C ILE A 802 7.13 37.77 -34.55
N CYS A 803 8.15 38.29 -35.23
CA CYS A 803 8.45 37.93 -36.61
C CYS A 803 9.46 36.79 -36.62
N HIS A 804 9.02 35.62 -37.05
CA HIS A 804 9.81 34.40 -37.18
C HIS A 804 10.48 34.29 -38.55
N HIS A 805 11.74 33.88 -38.59
CA HIS A 805 12.57 33.86 -39.79
C HIS A 805 13.00 32.43 -40.18
N ASP A 806 12.17 31.75 -40.98
CA ASP A 806 12.49 30.46 -41.57
C ASP A 806 13.08 30.64 -42.98
N GLY A 807 14.40 30.53 -43.10
CA GLY A 807 15.13 30.69 -44.36
C GLY A 807 14.95 32.09 -44.97
N ASN A 808 14.48 32.15 -46.23
CA ASN A 808 14.18 33.42 -46.89
C ASN A 808 12.80 34.00 -46.52
N THR A 809 11.98 33.26 -45.77
CA THR A 809 10.61 33.63 -45.40
C THR A 809 10.56 34.32 -44.04
N LYS A 810 9.61 35.25 -43.89
CA LYS A 810 9.31 35.93 -42.62
C LYS A 810 7.83 35.78 -42.33
N THR A 811 7.50 35.22 -41.17
CA THR A 811 6.12 34.87 -40.78
C THR A 811 5.83 35.40 -39.38
N GLN A 812 4.61 35.90 -39.16
CA GLN A 812 4.21 36.43 -37.86
C GLN A 812 3.61 35.31 -37.02
N ILE A 813 4.14 35.10 -35.81
CA ILE A 813 3.67 34.07 -34.87
C ILE A 813 3.49 34.62 -33.45
N THR A 814 2.63 33.97 -32.67
CA THR A 814 2.44 34.23 -31.24
C THR A 814 3.22 33.19 -30.43
N ILE A 815 4.00 33.64 -29.46
CA ILE A 815 4.70 32.76 -28.50
C ILE A 815 4.49 33.30 -27.07
N LYS A 816 4.81 32.50 -26.05
CA LYS A 816 4.91 32.99 -24.67
C LYS A 816 6.16 33.83 -24.47
N GLU A 817 6.10 34.83 -23.59
CA GLU A 817 7.27 35.66 -23.26
C GLU A 817 8.41 34.80 -22.68
N SER A 818 8.08 33.75 -21.92
CA SER A 818 9.02 32.72 -21.46
C SER A 818 9.81 32.02 -22.58
N GLN A 819 9.30 31.98 -23.81
CA GLN A 819 9.91 31.32 -24.97
C GLN A 819 10.80 32.25 -25.81
N TRP A 820 10.75 33.57 -25.58
CA TRP A 820 11.44 34.59 -26.40
C TRP A 820 12.92 34.28 -26.65
N ASN A 821 13.65 33.87 -25.61
CA ASN A 821 15.11 33.70 -25.69
C ASN A 821 15.56 32.58 -26.64
N GLN A 822 14.68 31.61 -26.96
CA GLN A 822 14.99 30.57 -27.95
C GLN A 822 14.78 31.09 -29.38
N HIS A 823 13.66 31.79 -29.62
CA HIS A 823 13.37 32.42 -30.91
C HIS A 823 14.39 33.49 -31.29
N ALA A 824 14.77 34.35 -30.35
CA ALA A 824 15.80 35.37 -30.54
C ALA A 824 17.16 34.78 -30.96
N ALA A 825 17.51 33.57 -30.51
CA ALA A 825 18.76 32.90 -30.85
C ALA A 825 18.81 32.39 -32.30
N HIS A 826 17.66 32.29 -32.98
CA HIS A 826 17.55 31.85 -34.38
C HIS A 826 17.32 33.02 -35.37
N GLY A 827 17.28 34.27 -34.89
CA GLY A 827 17.18 35.47 -35.75
C GLY A 827 15.79 36.13 -35.78
N ASP A 828 14.86 35.64 -34.97
CA ASP A 828 13.51 36.23 -34.84
C ASP A 828 13.55 37.59 -34.12
N THR A 829 12.57 38.46 -34.41
CA THR A 829 12.46 39.81 -33.80
C THR A 829 11.12 40.02 -33.11
N LYS A 830 11.08 40.60 -31.91
CA LYS A 830 9.81 41.02 -31.27
C LYS A 830 9.07 42.03 -32.15
N GLY A 831 7.76 41.87 -32.27
CA GLY A 831 6.89 42.73 -33.10
C GLY A 831 6.49 42.12 -34.44
N ILE A 832 5.77 42.91 -35.23
CA ILE A 832 5.21 42.52 -36.54
C ILE A 832 6.31 42.47 -37.60
N CYS A 833 6.24 41.53 -38.54
CA CYS A 833 7.19 41.45 -39.64
C CYS A 833 7.18 42.73 -40.51
N PRO A 834 8.35 43.32 -40.83
CA PRO A 834 8.42 44.46 -41.74
C PRO A 834 8.04 44.03 -43.16
N VAL A 835 7.13 44.78 -43.78
CA VAL A 835 6.61 44.54 -45.13
C VAL A 835 7.73 44.74 -46.16
N GLU A 836 7.82 43.88 -47.18
CA GLU A 836 8.82 44.01 -48.24
C GLU A 836 8.68 45.34 -49.01
N ASP A 837 9.80 46.06 -49.11
CA ASP A 837 9.88 47.31 -49.84
C ASP A 837 10.03 47.08 -51.35
N LYS A 838 9.08 47.59 -52.14
CA LYS A 838 8.93 47.25 -53.56
C LYS A 838 10.17 47.66 -54.36
N LYS A 839 10.67 46.75 -55.19
CA LYS A 839 11.70 47.07 -56.20
C LYS A 839 11.13 48.03 -57.25
N ILE A 840 11.93 49.02 -57.63
CA ILE A 840 11.65 49.95 -58.72
C ILE A 840 12.80 49.92 -59.74
N THR A 841 12.49 50.11 -61.02
CA THR A 841 13.51 50.27 -62.07
C THR A 841 13.93 51.73 -62.19
N ILE A 842 15.23 51.97 -62.32
CA ILE A 842 15.85 53.28 -62.50
C ILE A 842 16.92 53.23 -63.59
N CYS A 843 17.20 54.39 -64.19
CA CYS A 843 18.30 54.62 -65.11
C CYS A 843 19.43 55.33 -64.35
N HIS A 844 20.52 54.61 -64.12
CA HIS A 844 21.62 55.00 -63.25
C HIS A 844 22.81 55.63 -64.02
N TYR A 845 23.38 56.72 -63.49
CA TYR A 845 24.46 57.51 -64.09
C TYR A 845 25.72 57.51 -63.17
N PRO A 846 26.66 56.54 -63.33
CA PRO A 846 27.82 56.44 -62.44
C PRO A 846 28.77 57.66 -62.52
N PRO A 847 29.18 58.26 -61.39
CA PRO A 847 30.10 59.39 -61.41
C PRO A 847 31.50 58.97 -61.88
N GLY A 848 32.03 59.67 -62.90
CA GLY A 848 33.42 59.56 -63.34
C GLY A 848 33.68 58.88 -64.70
N LYS A 849 32.64 58.35 -65.39
CA LYS A 849 32.75 57.91 -66.80
C LYS A 849 31.54 58.39 -67.60
N GLY A 850 31.78 58.96 -68.79
CA GLY A 850 30.76 59.73 -69.51
C GLY A 850 29.63 58.91 -70.15
N ASN A 851 28.42 59.45 -70.05
CA ASN A 851 27.25 59.25 -70.94
C ASN A 851 26.92 57.80 -71.37
N ASN A 852 27.08 56.81 -70.48
CA ASN A 852 26.60 55.45 -70.70
C ASN A 852 25.77 54.97 -69.49
N PRO A 853 24.52 55.44 -69.34
CA PRO A 853 23.70 55.10 -68.19
C PRO A 853 23.14 53.68 -68.27
N GLN A 854 22.82 53.09 -67.12
CA GLN A 854 22.41 51.70 -67.01
C GLN A 854 21.07 51.54 -66.30
N THR A 855 20.16 50.78 -66.91
CA THR A 855 18.88 50.39 -66.29
C THR A 855 19.14 49.34 -65.20
N ILE A 856 18.82 49.65 -63.94
CA ILE A 856 18.99 48.77 -62.77
C ILE A 856 17.73 48.77 -61.88
N GLN A 857 17.61 47.79 -60.97
CA GLN A 857 16.52 47.76 -59.98
C GLN A 857 17.00 47.93 -58.54
N ILE A 858 16.44 48.92 -57.85
CA ILE A 858 16.71 49.27 -56.44
C ILE A 858 15.42 49.14 -55.60
N SER A 859 15.52 49.20 -54.27
CA SER A 859 14.32 49.31 -53.41
C SER A 859 13.72 50.73 -53.49
N ALA A 860 12.41 50.88 -53.27
CA ALA A 860 11.77 52.20 -53.31
C ALA A 860 12.32 53.17 -52.26
N SER A 861 12.71 52.66 -51.08
CA SER A 861 13.46 53.40 -50.05
C SER A 861 14.79 53.98 -50.54
N ALA A 862 15.53 53.26 -51.39
CA ALA A 862 16.81 53.72 -51.93
C ALA A 862 16.67 54.81 -53.01
N TRP A 863 15.45 55.05 -53.51
CA TRP A 863 15.19 56.04 -54.56
C TRP A 863 15.72 57.43 -54.22
N GLN A 864 15.49 57.89 -52.99
CA GLN A 864 15.82 59.27 -52.59
C GLN A 864 17.33 59.56 -52.72
N ALA A 865 18.18 58.56 -52.43
CA ALA A 865 19.62 58.68 -52.54
C ALA A 865 20.10 58.60 -54.00
N HIS A 866 19.56 57.67 -54.78
CA HIS A 866 19.88 57.54 -56.21
C HIS A 866 19.45 58.79 -57.01
N GLN A 867 18.26 59.35 -56.72
CA GLN A 867 17.80 60.61 -57.30
C GLN A 867 18.74 61.79 -56.96
N ALA A 868 19.24 61.86 -55.73
CA ALA A 868 20.18 62.91 -55.30
C ALA A 868 21.55 62.83 -56.03
N HIS A 869 21.88 61.69 -56.64
CA HIS A 869 23.09 61.51 -57.45
C HIS A 869 22.86 61.61 -58.97
N GLY A 870 21.63 61.92 -59.41
CA GLY A 870 21.31 62.20 -60.83
C GLY A 870 20.61 61.06 -61.57
N ASP A 871 20.22 59.98 -60.89
CA ASP A 871 19.50 58.87 -61.51
C ASP A 871 18.02 59.22 -61.78
N THR A 872 17.43 58.63 -62.82
CA THR A 872 16.02 58.82 -63.19
C THR A 872 15.18 57.55 -63.00
N LYS A 873 13.87 57.68 -62.77
CA LYS A 873 12.94 56.53 -62.68
C LYS A 873 12.59 56.00 -64.07
N GLY A 874 12.51 54.68 -64.21
CA GLY A 874 12.28 54.01 -65.50
C GLY A 874 13.57 53.67 -66.25
N ASP A 875 13.42 53.15 -67.47
CA ASP A 875 14.53 52.61 -68.27
C ASP A 875 15.27 53.70 -69.05
N CYS A 876 16.56 53.51 -69.30
CA CYS A 876 17.36 54.42 -70.13
C CYS A 876 16.94 54.37 -71.62
N SER A 877 16.03 55.26 -72.03
CA SER A 877 15.50 55.34 -73.42
C SER A 877 15.71 56.72 -74.06
N SER A 878 15.82 56.76 -75.39
CA SER A 878 16.33 57.90 -76.14
C SER A 878 15.25 58.81 -76.77
N SER A 879 15.51 60.12 -76.67
CA SER A 879 14.97 61.24 -77.47
C SER A 879 13.55 61.81 -77.21
N THR A 880 13.52 63.16 -77.11
CA THR A 880 12.42 64.12 -77.34
C THR A 880 11.13 64.08 -76.50
N GLY A 881 10.90 65.15 -75.71
CA GLY A 881 9.57 65.48 -75.14
C GLY A 881 9.63 66.53 -73.99
N SER A 882 8.71 67.49 -73.99
CA SER A 882 8.51 68.58 -72.98
C SER A 882 7.00 68.93 -72.97
N PRO A 883 6.37 69.58 -71.96
CA PRO A 883 6.87 70.18 -70.70
C PRO A 883 6.27 69.43 -69.46
N ASP A 884 5.91 69.94 -68.27
CA ASP A 884 5.80 71.30 -67.69
C ASP A 884 5.81 71.28 -66.12
N THR A 885 5.56 72.44 -65.48
CA THR A 885 5.47 72.66 -64.01
C THR A 885 4.10 73.29 -63.64
N PRO A 886 3.65 73.25 -62.37
CA PRO A 886 3.81 74.47 -61.54
C PRO A 886 3.91 74.30 -60.00
N THR A 887 4.76 75.15 -59.39
CA THR A 887 4.67 75.80 -58.05
C THR A 887 4.30 75.02 -56.77
N SER A 888 5.16 75.17 -55.75
CA SER A 888 4.81 75.19 -54.32
C SER A 888 5.31 76.50 -53.68
N THR A 889 4.71 76.94 -52.57
CA THR A 889 4.90 78.28 -51.95
C THR A 889 6.10 78.37 -51.00
N LYS A 890 6.71 79.57 -50.93
CA LYS A 890 7.77 79.93 -49.96
C LYS A 890 7.25 80.85 -48.85
N MET A 891 7.95 80.89 -47.72
CA MET A 891 7.66 81.75 -46.56
C MET A 891 8.83 82.70 -46.23
N ILE A 892 8.54 83.77 -45.48
CA ILE A 892 9.51 84.83 -45.14
C ILE A 892 9.98 84.68 -43.68
N ILE A 893 11.29 84.79 -43.46
CA ILE A 893 11.93 84.75 -42.13
C ILE A 893 12.98 85.87 -41.98
N CYS A 894 13.23 86.26 -40.73
CA CYS A 894 14.35 87.11 -40.32
C CYS A 894 15.46 86.21 -39.78
N HIS A 895 16.57 86.17 -40.52
CA HIS A 895 17.75 85.34 -40.25
C HIS A 895 18.85 86.13 -39.51
N ILE A 896 19.51 85.50 -38.54
CA ILE A 896 20.63 86.08 -37.79
C ILE A 896 21.93 85.28 -38.08
N PRO A 897 22.86 85.81 -38.88
CA PRO A 897 24.13 85.13 -39.15
C PRO A 897 24.97 84.95 -37.88
N ASN A 898 25.61 83.79 -37.72
CA ASN A 898 26.40 83.41 -36.53
C ASN A 898 27.76 84.13 -36.38
N GLU A 899 27.96 85.26 -37.07
CA GLU A 899 29.19 86.06 -37.01
C GLU A 899 29.05 87.24 -36.02
N LYS A 900 30.06 87.44 -35.17
CA LYS A 900 30.07 88.52 -34.17
C LYS A 900 30.07 89.91 -34.82
N GLY A 901 28.88 90.50 -34.92
CA GLY A 901 28.67 91.86 -35.43
C GLY A 901 27.77 91.94 -36.68
N ALA A 902 27.27 90.80 -37.20
CA ALA A 902 26.33 90.80 -38.31
C ALA A 902 24.96 91.39 -37.91
N SER A 903 24.36 92.18 -38.80
CA SER A 903 22.98 92.66 -38.69
C SER A 903 22.00 91.61 -39.24
N PRO A 904 20.82 91.39 -38.61
CA PRO A 904 19.81 90.47 -39.13
C PRO A 904 19.35 90.76 -40.56
N GLN A 905 18.97 89.73 -41.32
CA GLN A 905 18.57 89.82 -42.73
C GLN A 905 17.26 89.08 -43.02
N THR A 906 16.33 89.72 -43.74
CA THR A 906 15.09 89.07 -44.20
C THR A 906 15.36 88.18 -45.41
N ILE A 907 14.97 86.90 -45.37
CA ILE A 907 15.13 85.91 -46.46
C ILE A 907 13.85 85.09 -46.70
N GLN A 908 13.79 84.35 -47.81
CA GLN A 908 12.68 83.45 -48.15
C GLN A 908 13.10 81.99 -48.28
N ILE A 909 12.43 81.12 -47.54
CA ILE A 909 12.70 79.67 -47.42
C ILE A 909 11.43 78.86 -47.75
N SER A 910 11.54 77.55 -47.93
CA SER A 910 10.38 76.66 -48.04
C SER A 910 9.79 76.32 -46.65
N PRO A 911 8.54 75.81 -46.57
CA PRO A 911 7.94 75.40 -45.30
C PRO A 911 8.69 74.25 -44.60
N GLU A 912 9.37 73.39 -45.36
CA GLU A 912 10.16 72.27 -44.84
C GLU A 912 11.46 72.75 -44.17
N GLU A 913 12.05 73.84 -44.66
CA GLU A 913 13.31 74.42 -44.15
C GLU A 913 13.14 75.14 -42.79
N TRP A 914 11.90 75.49 -42.41
CA TRP A 914 11.60 76.27 -41.21
C TRP A 914 12.18 75.67 -39.92
N SER A 915 12.08 74.35 -39.72
CA SER A 915 12.52 73.70 -38.47
C SER A 915 14.03 73.82 -38.22
N ALA A 916 14.84 73.89 -39.28
CA ALA A 916 16.28 74.10 -39.17
C ALA A 916 16.61 75.57 -38.80
N HIS A 917 15.96 76.53 -39.47
CA HIS A 917 16.13 77.94 -39.17
C HIS A 917 15.64 78.32 -37.76
N GLN A 918 14.51 77.76 -37.32
CA GLN A 918 14.01 77.94 -35.95
C GLN A 918 15.01 77.43 -34.90
N ALA A 919 15.70 76.31 -35.15
CA ALA A 919 16.69 75.75 -34.23
C ALA A 919 17.95 76.62 -34.10
N HIS A 920 18.21 77.54 -35.04
CA HIS A 920 19.32 78.49 -35.01
C HIS A 920 18.95 79.90 -34.52
N GLY A 921 17.69 80.13 -34.13
CA GLY A 921 17.23 81.39 -33.55
C GLY A 921 16.55 82.36 -34.52
N ASP A 922 16.29 81.94 -35.76
CA ASP A 922 15.61 82.76 -36.76
C ASP A 922 14.09 82.85 -36.47
N THR A 923 13.44 83.92 -36.95
CA THR A 923 12.03 84.23 -36.64
C THR A 923 11.19 84.41 -37.91
N LYS A 924 9.86 84.17 -37.85
CA LYS A 924 8.96 84.37 -39.02
C LYS A 924 8.62 85.85 -39.19
N GLY A 925 8.68 86.36 -40.42
CA GLY A 925 8.49 87.77 -40.75
C GLY A 925 9.79 88.49 -41.13
N GLU A 926 9.74 89.81 -41.22
CA GLU A 926 10.89 90.66 -41.61
C GLU A 926 11.63 91.22 -40.39
N CYS A 927 12.92 91.53 -40.54
CA CYS A 927 13.73 92.07 -39.44
C CYS A 927 13.37 93.53 -39.09
N ALA A 928 13.04 93.78 -37.82
CA ALA A 928 12.53 95.08 -37.36
C ALA A 928 13.62 96.08 -36.93
N THR A 929 13.41 97.36 -37.22
CA THR A 929 14.30 98.47 -36.81
C THR A 929 13.95 99.05 -35.44
N SER A 930 14.78 98.74 -34.43
CA SER A 930 15.02 99.51 -33.20
C SER A 930 13.82 100.11 -32.44
N SER A 931 13.31 99.39 -31.43
CA SER A 931 13.10 99.91 -30.04
C SER A 931 12.36 98.90 -29.16
N GLY A 932 12.66 98.86 -27.86
CA GLY A 932 11.87 98.13 -26.86
C GLY A 932 12.61 97.02 -26.09
N SER A 933 12.42 97.04 -24.76
CA SER A 933 12.66 95.98 -23.77
C SER A 933 11.28 95.69 -23.10
N PRO A 934 11.02 94.65 -22.28
CA PRO A 934 11.98 93.73 -21.63
C PRO A 934 11.54 92.24 -21.51
N ASP A 935 12.30 91.49 -20.71
CA ASP A 935 11.96 90.29 -19.92
C ASP A 935 11.86 88.88 -20.59
N ALA A 936 12.05 87.86 -19.74
CA ALA A 936 12.27 86.45 -20.07
C ALA A 936 11.30 85.53 -19.30
N PRO A 937 11.40 84.17 -19.44
CA PRO A 937 12.18 83.44 -18.42
C PRO A 937 12.97 82.20 -18.90
N THR A 938 14.15 82.05 -18.28
CA THR A 938 14.95 80.84 -17.95
C THR A 938 14.55 79.42 -18.43
N SER A 939 15.57 78.66 -18.87
CA SER A 939 15.62 77.19 -18.82
C SER A 939 16.72 76.73 -17.84
N THR A 940 16.53 75.61 -17.14
CA THR A 940 17.40 75.15 -16.03
C THR A 940 18.29 73.96 -16.41
N ARG A 941 19.61 74.20 -16.48
CA ARG A 941 20.67 73.17 -16.60
C ARG A 941 21.14 72.65 -15.23
N ILE A 942 21.88 71.54 -15.21
CA ILE A 942 22.32 70.85 -13.99
C ILE A 942 23.84 70.57 -13.91
N ASN A 943 24.39 70.73 -12.71
CA ASN A 943 25.69 70.23 -12.23
C ASN A 943 25.87 68.72 -12.47
N ILE A 944 26.85 68.32 -13.29
CA ILE A 944 27.48 67.00 -13.19
C ILE A 944 29.00 67.11 -13.02
N CYS A 945 29.57 66.09 -12.37
CA CYS A 945 31.00 65.85 -12.24
C CYS A 945 31.37 64.62 -13.07
N HIS A 946 32.20 64.84 -14.09
CA HIS A 946 32.63 63.85 -15.09
C HIS A 946 34.05 63.36 -14.82
N THR A 947 34.30 62.06 -15.03
CA THR A 947 35.63 61.44 -14.89
C THR A 947 36.04 60.67 -16.14
N PRO A 948 36.96 61.21 -16.97
CA PRO A 948 37.47 60.51 -18.15
C PRO A 948 38.14 59.17 -17.80
N THR A 949 37.98 58.17 -18.65
CA THR A 949 38.47 56.79 -18.43
C THR A 949 39.99 56.60 -18.59
N GLU A 950 40.76 57.67 -18.76
CA GLU A 950 42.22 57.62 -18.85
C GLU A 950 42.88 57.60 -17.46
N LYS A 951 43.87 56.71 -17.27
CA LYS A 951 44.60 56.57 -16.00
C LYS A 951 45.41 57.83 -15.65
N GLY A 952 44.82 58.68 -14.81
CA GLY A 952 45.44 59.90 -14.28
C GLY A 952 44.70 61.19 -14.58
N ALA A 953 43.55 61.13 -15.28
CA ALA A 953 42.71 62.30 -15.51
C ALA A 953 42.08 62.84 -14.21
N SER A 954 42.02 64.17 -14.07
CA SER A 954 41.30 64.84 -12.99
C SER A 954 39.81 64.98 -13.30
N PRO A 955 38.90 64.89 -12.31
CA PRO A 955 37.47 65.14 -12.51
C PRO A 955 37.17 66.56 -13.01
N GLN A 956 36.09 66.74 -13.79
CA GLN A 956 35.67 68.03 -14.37
C GLN A 956 34.17 68.30 -14.21
N ASN A 957 33.77 69.55 -13.96
CA ASN A 957 32.36 69.95 -13.83
C ASN A 957 31.78 70.33 -15.20
N ILE A 958 30.58 69.86 -15.53
CA ILE A 958 29.90 70.11 -16.82
C ILE A 958 28.42 70.46 -16.57
N GLN A 959 27.84 71.39 -17.36
CA GLN A 959 26.43 71.75 -17.31
C GLN A 959 25.62 71.13 -18.46
N ILE A 960 24.83 70.10 -18.15
CA ILE A 960 23.94 69.40 -19.09
C ILE A 960 22.46 69.79 -18.89
N SER A 961 21.59 69.42 -19.84
CA SER A 961 20.13 69.50 -19.68
C SER A 961 19.61 68.36 -18.78
N PRO A 962 18.38 68.46 -18.25
CA PRO A 962 17.75 67.37 -17.52
C PRO A 962 17.54 66.09 -18.35
N GLU A 963 17.36 66.20 -19.67
CA GLU A 963 17.15 65.07 -20.58
C GLU A 963 18.42 64.24 -20.80
N GLU A 964 19.60 64.87 -20.73
CA GLU A 964 20.91 64.25 -20.98
C GLU A 964 21.40 63.37 -19.80
N TRP A 965 20.82 63.55 -18.60
CA TRP A 965 21.27 62.89 -17.36
C TRP A 965 21.33 61.36 -17.42
N PRO A 966 20.33 60.61 -17.95
CA PRO A 966 20.36 59.14 -17.93
C PRO A 966 21.54 58.53 -18.70
N ALA A 967 22.00 59.20 -19.76
CA ALA A 967 23.16 58.76 -20.54
C ALA A 967 24.46 58.96 -19.75
N HIS A 968 24.65 60.14 -19.17
CA HIS A 968 25.82 60.44 -18.32
C HIS A 968 25.89 59.54 -17.08
N GLN A 969 24.75 59.25 -16.45
CA GLN A 969 24.68 58.32 -15.31
C GLN A 969 25.12 56.90 -15.70
N ALA A 970 24.81 56.43 -16.92
CA ALA A 970 25.24 55.12 -17.42
C ALA A 970 26.76 55.02 -17.67
N HIS A 971 27.45 56.15 -17.83
CA HIS A 971 28.91 56.23 -18.00
C HIS A 971 29.69 56.49 -16.70
N GLY A 972 28.99 56.62 -15.55
CA GLY A 972 29.60 56.76 -14.22
C GLY A 972 29.73 58.19 -13.70
N ASP A 973 29.19 59.18 -14.42
CA ASP A 973 29.21 60.58 -13.98
C ASP A 973 28.26 60.80 -12.78
N THR A 974 28.60 61.75 -11.92
CA THR A 974 27.85 62.04 -10.68
C THR A 974 27.18 63.40 -10.73
N LYS A 975 26.04 63.57 -10.06
CA LYS A 975 25.26 64.82 -10.06
C LYS A 975 25.75 65.76 -8.94
N GLY A 976 26.25 66.93 -9.33
CA GLY A 976 26.93 67.89 -8.45
C GLY A 976 28.27 68.36 -9.02
N ASP A 977 28.96 69.21 -8.26
CA ASP A 977 30.30 69.70 -8.59
C ASP A 977 31.40 68.75 -8.08
N CYS A 978 32.52 68.63 -8.81
CA CYS A 978 33.65 67.81 -8.35
C CYS A 978 34.33 68.41 -7.11
N ALA A 979 34.64 67.56 -6.12
CA ALA A 979 35.24 67.99 -4.86
C ALA A 979 36.69 68.49 -5.03
N THR A 980 36.98 69.70 -4.55
CA THR A 980 38.31 70.34 -4.63
C THR A 980 39.01 70.37 -3.26
N ASP A 981 39.95 69.45 -3.02
CA ASP A 981 40.69 69.41 -1.75
C ASP A 981 41.95 70.29 -1.73
N SER A 982 42.07 71.13 -0.70
CA SER A 982 43.25 71.95 -0.35
C SER A 982 43.03 72.58 1.03
N LYS A 983 43.99 72.65 1.97
CA LYS A 983 45.44 72.36 1.93
C LYS A 983 46.02 72.31 3.37
N LYS A 984 47.32 71.97 3.49
CA LYS A 984 48.23 72.01 4.69
C LYS A 984 48.16 70.75 5.59
N SER A 985 49.26 70.03 5.88
CA SER A 985 50.57 70.37 6.51
C SER A 985 50.45 70.38 8.05
N THR A 986 51.32 69.75 8.88
CA THR A 986 52.76 69.43 8.73
C THR A 986 53.24 68.36 9.76
N THR A 987 54.47 67.81 9.61
CA THR A 987 55.42 67.46 10.72
C THR A 987 55.35 66.08 11.48
N VAL A 988 56.35 65.21 11.20
CA VAL A 988 57.22 64.41 12.16
C VAL A 988 56.83 63.01 12.75
N ILE A 989 57.62 62.00 12.32
CA ILE A 989 58.36 60.92 13.07
C ILE A 989 57.63 59.77 13.85
N LYS A 990 57.95 58.52 13.43
CA LYS A 990 58.04 57.19 14.13
C LYS A 990 56.91 56.71 15.07
N GLY A 991 56.39 55.51 14.80
CA GLY A 991 55.72 54.63 15.78
C GLY A 991 55.57 53.18 15.29
N LYS A 992 55.83 52.18 16.15
CA LYS A 992 55.75 50.74 15.80
C LYS A 992 54.31 50.21 15.76
N LYS A 993 54.05 49.30 14.80
CA LYS A 993 53.59 47.89 14.93
C LYS A 993 52.99 47.40 16.27
N PRO A 994 52.06 46.41 16.28
CA PRO A 994 52.12 45.15 15.48
C PRO A 994 52.00 45.24 13.96
#